data_AF-A0A933SFH4-F1
#
_entry.id   AF-A0A933SFH4-F1
#
_cell.length_a   1.000
_cell.length_b   1.000
_cell.length_c   1.000
_cell.angle_alpha   90.00
_cell.angle_beta   90.00
_cell.angle_gamma   90.00
#
_symmetry.space_group_name_H-M   'P 1'
#
loop_
_entity.id
_entity.type
_entity.pdbx_description
1 polymer ?
#
loop_
_entity_poly.entity_id
_entity_poly.type
_entity_poly.pdbx_seq_one_letter_code
_entity_poly.pdbx_strand_id
1 'polypeptide(L)'
;MRPRRAAVAAAVVVVALACLLAPPLAAQTARPLRTDTPRVAADSGRVVWMSDVRIPEGGRTAGADSAAWERLAIEGSAFERAAARRALARHALALGDTVRADTLLAHFGVSSSPWSWRACEQRVAIARARGDEARAARLLDAAERDPWPDGDRAQWLGLRAEVALAAGDSADAEVLARQALRVYPAAAAAARGIRVLETLAAAHGDSIGAVDLQLSATSEALRGMRSSAIGRWRRALARAGASEKHRVALELSELLLAARMPLAARTAAETAWTRAADETGRARARLLQARALRAAGTIDSSLALSADLGAHGPPAAIRTVAWWEYAREAQDRSRFAEARRGFVRVAQAGDRRSDDARFLDGLMYWAAGERDSAATRWRGQSGEGARFWYAIALRGSDRARSDSLLRAIAAKPGYAFYRAAARDTLGEYGWPGTIMAPELPAGLAGQALAAATSFASVGLSEDAVFLMGRLNANDARLLGGASLTSAEWLGCARLAYALGEASLGTRFAERAFSEASGDSAQWSVVPWAYPPAFEREVTAAETLGVERALTWALVRQESRFEPKARSTSDALGLAQLKLATAGDVARALRERAPTDSTLFTPGPSVRYGAKYFAMMLARFAGSPPVALVAYNAGPNAMRKDWREVLERGGDALFCELGTNADSQDYARRITGFRQAYRVFAPREDR
;
A
#
# COMPACT_ATOMS: atom_id res chain seq x y z
N MET A 1 -51.39 -18.73 -13.82
CA MET A 1 -49.94 -18.77 -13.48
C MET A 1 -49.41 -17.35 -13.25
N ARG A 2 -49.62 -16.76 -12.07
CA ARG A 2 -49.01 -15.48 -11.65
C ARG A 2 -48.76 -15.43 -10.12
N PRO A 3 -47.76 -16.17 -9.58
CA PRO A 3 -47.16 -15.75 -8.31
C PRO A 3 -45.62 -15.74 -8.28
N ARG A 4 -44.92 -16.22 -9.33
CA ARG A 4 -43.44 -16.34 -9.28
C ARG A 4 -42.65 -15.06 -9.55
N ARG A 5 -43.22 -14.05 -10.23
CA ARG A 5 -42.52 -12.77 -10.50
C ARG A 5 -42.47 -11.81 -9.30
N ALA A 6 -43.47 -11.85 -8.41
CA ALA A 6 -43.48 -11.04 -7.19
C ALA A 6 -42.48 -11.54 -6.14
N ALA A 7 -42.31 -12.86 -6.02
CA ALA A 7 -41.34 -13.47 -5.10
C ALA A 7 -39.87 -13.23 -5.51
N VAL A 8 -39.58 -13.18 -6.82
CA VAL A 8 -38.23 -12.87 -7.32
C VAL A 8 -37.90 -11.38 -7.17
N ALA A 9 -38.88 -10.48 -7.38
CA ALA A 9 -38.70 -9.05 -7.12
C ALA A 9 -38.49 -8.75 -5.62
N ALA A 10 -39.25 -9.41 -4.73
CA ALA A 10 -39.06 -9.30 -3.29
C ALA A 10 -37.71 -9.87 -2.82
N ALA A 11 -37.23 -10.98 -3.39
CA ALA A 11 -35.92 -11.55 -3.08
C ALA A 11 -34.75 -10.69 -3.57
N VAL A 12 -34.88 -10.01 -4.72
CA VAL A 12 -33.87 -9.07 -5.22
C VAL A 12 -33.82 -7.79 -4.39
N VAL A 13 -34.98 -7.29 -3.92
CA VAL A 13 -35.05 -6.18 -2.97
C VAL A 13 -34.42 -6.56 -1.62
N VAL A 14 -34.66 -7.77 -1.11
CA VAL A 14 -34.06 -8.27 0.14
C VAL A 14 -32.55 -8.50 0.01
N VAL A 15 -32.04 -8.95 -1.14
CA VAL A 15 -30.58 -9.12 -1.36
C VAL A 15 -29.88 -7.77 -1.60
N ALA A 16 -30.53 -6.82 -2.29
CA ALA A 16 -30.01 -5.45 -2.45
C ALA A 16 -30.02 -4.68 -1.11
N LEU A 17 -31.05 -4.88 -0.26
CA LEU A 17 -31.08 -4.39 1.12
C LEU A 17 -30.10 -5.16 2.02
N ALA A 18 -29.90 -6.46 1.86
CA ALA A 18 -28.95 -7.24 2.66
C ALA A 18 -27.50 -6.79 2.46
N CYS A 19 -27.13 -6.36 1.24
CA CYS A 19 -25.84 -5.71 0.97
C CYS A 19 -25.71 -4.30 1.59
N LEU A 20 -26.84 -3.63 1.86
CA LEU A 20 -26.91 -2.36 2.61
C LEU A 20 -27.02 -2.57 4.13
N LEU A 21 -27.34 -3.79 4.58
CA LEU A 21 -27.59 -4.22 5.95
C LEU A 21 -26.49 -5.15 6.49
N ALA A 22 -25.30 -5.16 5.89
CA ALA A 22 -24.18 -5.90 6.46
C ALA A 22 -24.04 -5.50 7.95
N PRO A 23 -24.13 -6.45 8.90
CA PRO A 23 -23.99 -6.11 10.31
C PRO A 23 -22.62 -5.44 10.49
N PRO A 24 -22.49 -4.44 11.38
CA PRO A 24 -21.18 -3.94 11.71
C PRO A 24 -20.35 -5.15 12.14
N LEU A 25 -19.23 -5.39 11.45
CA LEU A 25 -18.18 -6.29 11.93
C LEU A 25 -17.98 -5.95 13.41
N ALA A 26 -18.27 -6.93 14.28
CA ALA A 26 -18.30 -6.79 15.73
C ALA A 26 -17.33 -5.70 16.18
N ALA A 27 -17.89 -4.58 16.65
CA ALA A 27 -17.13 -3.46 17.15
C ALA A 27 -16.19 -3.99 18.22
N GLN A 28 -14.88 -3.99 17.92
CA GLN A 28 -13.88 -4.08 18.96
C GLN A 28 -14.18 -2.90 19.89
N THR A 29 -14.41 -3.21 21.16
CA THR A 29 -14.74 -2.26 22.23
C THR A 29 -13.91 -1.00 22.07
N ALA A 30 -14.53 0.10 21.64
CA ALA A 30 -13.87 1.38 21.52
C ALA A 30 -13.35 1.77 22.90
N ARG A 31 -12.02 1.92 23.03
CA ARG A 31 -11.42 2.51 24.22
C ARG A 31 -11.91 3.98 24.33
N PRO A 32 -12.04 4.53 25.55
CA PRO A 32 -12.24 5.96 25.74
C PRO A 32 -11.18 6.78 24.99
N LEU A 33 -11.48 8.04 24.61
CA LEU A 33 -10.51 8.96 23.98
C LEU A 33 -9.28 9.09 24.88
N ARG A 34 -8.26 8.33 24.53
CA ARG A 34 -6.94 8.36 25.14
C ARG A 34 -6.11 9.28 24.28
N THR A 35 -5.84 10.51 24.70
CA THR A 35 -4.95 11.37 23.90
C THR A 35 -3.51 10.95 24.13
N ASP A 36 -3.13 9.79 23.58
CA ASP A 36 -1.80 9.22 23.74
C ASP A 36 -0.79 10.11 23.02
N THR A 37 0.18 10.63 23.77
CA THR A 37 1.25 11.48 23.25
C THR A 37 2.61 10.94 23.69
N PRO A 38 3.62 10.93 22.81
CA PRO A 38 4.98 10.67 23.24
C PRO A 38 5.44 11.85 24.13
N ARG A 39 6.06 11.54 25.26
CA ARG A 39 6.63 12.48 26.23
C ARG A 39 8.05 12.07 26.58
N VAL A 40 8.90 13.01 26.97
CA VAL A 40 10.22 12.70 27.52
C VAL A 40 10.09 12.51 29.03
N ALA A 41 10.40 11.33 29.53
CA ALA A 41 10.38 11.02 30.96
C ALA A 41 11.50 11.79 31.67
N ALA A 42 11.14 12.53 32.73
CA ALA A 42 12.05 13.46 33.42
C ALA A 42 13.23 12.76 34.13
N ASP A 43 13.06 11.49 34.49
CA ASP A 43 14.03 10.68 35.22
C ASP A 43 15.08 10.01 34.32
N SER A 44 14.68 9.63 33.10
CA SER A 44 15.44 8.75 32.22
C SER A 44 15.78 9.38 30.88
N GLY A 45 15.19 10.53 30.54
CA GLY A 45 15.32 11.17 29.23
C GLY A 45 14.73 10.35 28.07
N ARG A 46 13.99 9.27 28.37
CA ARG A 46 13.40 8.35 27.38
C ARG A 46 12.08 8.88 26.85
N VAL A 47 11.72 8.49 25.62
CA VAL A 47 10.38 8.73 25.10
C VAL A 47 9.42 7.66 25.63
N VAL A 48 8.35 8.09 26.29
CA VAL A 48 7.26 7.26 26.79
C VAL A 48 5.95 7.73 26.17
N TRP A 49 5.12 6.80 25.72
CA TRP A 49 3.78 7.11 25.23
C TRP A 49 2.82 7.11 26.41
N MET A 50 2.29 8.29 26.75
CA MET A 50 1.41 8.47 27.90
C MET A 50 0.01 8.86 27.45
N SER A 51 -0.98 8.32 28.16
CA SER A 51 -2.37 8.72 27.98
C SER A 51 -2.67 9.94 28.83
N ASP A 52 -2.93 11.08 28.19
CA ASP A 52 -3.14 12.34 28.92
C ASP A 52 -4.54 12.48 29.54
N VAL A 53 -5.48 11.57 29.23
CA VAL A 53 -6.86 11.61 29.74
C VAL A 53 -7.43 10.19 29.87
N ARG A 54 -7.99 9.85 31.03
CA ARG A 54 -8.98 8.76 31.16
C ARG A 54 -10.37 9.38 31.04
N ILE A 55 -11.09 9.12 29.94
CA ILE A 55 -12.55 9.31 29.98
C ILE A 55 -13.12 8.21 30.89
N PRO A 56 -14.04 8.53 31.82
CA PRO A 56 -14.64 7.54 32.71
C PRO A 56 -15.13 6.31 31.95
N GLU A 57 -14.96 5.12 32.53
CA GLU A 57 -15.59 3.89 32.06
C GLU A 57 -17.12 3.98 32.27
N GLY A 58 -17.77 4.81 31.46
CA GLY A 58 -19.19 5.13 31.52
C GLY A 58 -19.73 5.28 30.11
N GLY A 59 -19.64 4.20 29.34
CA GLY A 59 -20.13 4.15 27.97
C GLY A 59 -20.20 2.72 27.46
N ARG A 60 -20.62 1.77 28.32
CA ARG A 60 -21.04 0.45 27.83
C ARG A 60 -22.18 0.68 26.83
N THR A 61 -22.08 0.05 25.67
CA THR A 61 -23.24 -0.37 24.88
C THR A 61 -24.29 0.72 24.64
N ALA A 62 -23.90 1.89 24.12
CA ALA A 62 -24.90 2.76 23.52
C ALA A 62 -25.29 2.11 22.18
N GLY A 63 -26.38 1.33 22.18
CA GLY A 63 -27.16 1.17 20.97
C GLY A 63 -27.44 2.57 20.40
N ALA A 64 -27.43 2.69 19.07
CA ALA A 64 -27.81 3.88 18.32
C ALA A 64 -28.75 4.82 19.11
N ASP A 65 -28.21 5.86 19.76
CA ASP A 65 -29.03 6.84 20.49
C ASP A 65 -29.60 7.79 19.45
N SER A 66 -30.70 7.37 18.83
CA SER A 66 -31.39 8.15 17.81
C SER A 66 -31.77 9.52 18.32
N ALA A 67 -32.03 9.70 19.63
CA ALA A 67 -32.34 11.01 20.21
C ALA A 67 -31.09 11.92 20.24
N ALA A 68 -29.91 11.38 20.56
CA ALA A 68 -28.66 12.14 20.44
C ALA A 68 -28.37 12.53 18.98
N TRP A 69 -28.62 11.63 18.03
CA TRP A 69 -28.47 11.93 16.61
C TRP A 69 -29.50 12.96 16.13
N GLU A 70 -30.75 12.90 16.59
CA GLU A 70 -31.77 13.91 16.25
C GLU A 70 -31.36 15.30 16.75
N ARG A 71 -30.86 15.42 17.99
CA ARG A 71 -30.30 16.69 18.49
C ARG A 71 -29.14 17.16 17.62
N LEU A 72 -28.16 16.31 17.34
CA LEU A 72 -27.02 16.66 16.48
C LEU A 72 -27.42 17.04 15.06
N ALA A 73 -28.48 16.45 14.50
CA ALA A 73 -28.98 16.75 13.16
C ALA A 73 -29.61 18.15 13.04
N ILE A 74 -29.97 18.76 14.17
CA ILE A 74 -30.56 20.10 14.29
C ILE A 74 -29.51 21.10 14.75
N GLU A 75 -28.85 20.82 15.87
CA GLU A 75 -28.04 21.78 16.63
C GLU A 75 -26.53 21.65 16.37
N GLY A 76 -26.08 20.52 15.82
CA GLY A 76 -24.65 20.26 15.61
C GLY A 76 -24.01 21.16 14.55
N SER A 77 -22.68 21.12 14.45
CA SER A 77 -21.91 21.71 13.34
C SER A 77 -22.31 21.11 11.98
N ALA A 78 -21.82 21.70 10.88
CA ALA A 78 -22.14 21.19 9.54
C ALA A 78 -21.73 19.72 9.35
N PHE A 79 -20.57 19.32 9.87
CA PHE A 79 -20.11 17.92 9.84
C PHE A 79 -20.95 17.03 10.76
N GLU A 80 -21.34 17.51 11.95
CA GLU A 80 -22.18 16.75 12.87
C GLU A 80 -23.59 16.53 12.35
N ARG A 81 -24.22 17.57 11.80
CA ARG A 81 -25.54 17.43 11.17
C ARG A 81 -25.50 16.44 10.02
N ALA A 82 -24.43 16.46 9.22
CA ALA A 82 -24.24 15.51 8.14
C ALA A 82 -24.14 14.06 8.67
N ALA A 83 -23.20 13.79 9.57
CA ALA A 83 -23.02 12.44 10.11
C ALA A 83 -24.30 11.92 10.81
N ALA A 84 -24.96 12.78 11.60
CA ALA A 84 -26.19 12.45 12.29
C ALA A 84 -27.35 12.14 11.31
N ARG A 85 -27.55 12.95 10.26
CA ARG A 85 -28.57 12.67 9.22
C ARG A 85 -28.30 11.36 8.50
N ARG A 86 -27.05 11.06 8.19
CA ARG A 86 -26.66 9.77 7.61
C ARG A 86 -26.97 8.61 8.56
N ALA A 87 -26.66 8.75 9.85
CA ALA A 87 -26.95 7.74 10.86
C ALA A 87 -28.45 7.50 11.02
N LEU A 88 -29.25 8.58 11.10
CA LEU A 88 -30.71 8.53 11.13
C LEU A 88 -31.28 7.91 9.84
N ALA A 89 -30.71 8.20 8.67
CA ALA A 89 -31.14 7.58 7.42
C ALA A 89 -30.86 6.06 7.40
N ARG A 90 -29.69 5.62 7.89
CA ARG A 90 -29.40 4.20 8.08
C ARG A 90 -30.39 3.54 9.05
N HIS A 91 -30.70 4.21 10.15
CA HIS A 91 -31.67 3.73 11.13
C HIS A 91 -33.08 3.62 10.53
N ALA A 92 -33.55 4.64 9.80
CA ALA A 92 -34.83 4.61 9.11
C ALA A 92 -34.90 3.48 8.07
N LEU A 93 -33.83 3.24 7.30
CA LEU A 93 -33.75 2.10 6.38
C LEU A 93 -33.84 0.75 7.09
N ALA A 94 -33.18 0.60 8.25
CA ALA A 94 -33.26 -0.61 9.06
C ALA A 94 -34.69 -0.87 9.58
N LEU A 95 -35.49 0.18 9.77
CA LEU A 95 -36.90 0.13 10.12
C LEU A 95 -37.83 0.02 8.88
N GLY A 96 -37.29 0.01 7.66
CA GLY A 96 -38.07 -0.03 6.42
C GLY A 96 -38.64 1.32 5.95
N ASP A 97 -38.38 2.41 6.67
CA ASP A 97 -38.85 3.76 6.31
C ASP A 97 -37.93 4.40 5.25
N THR A 98 -38.13 3.98 4.01
CA THR A 98 -37.39 4.47 2.85
C THR A 98 -37.73 5.91 2.48
N VAL A 99 -38.88 6.45 2.92
CA VAL A 99 -39.27 7.85 2.65
C VAL A 99 -38.47 8.77 3.56
N ARG A 100 -38.49 8.53 4.88
CA ARG A 100 -37.71 9.31 5.84
C ARG A 100 -36.22 9.23 5.54
N ALA A 101 -35.71 8.05 5.18
CA ALA A 101 -34.32 7.89 4.78
C ALA A 101 -33.96 8.77 3.56
N ASP A 102 -34.77 8.74 2.50
CA ASP A 102 -34.52 9.57 1.32
C ASP A 102 -34.63 11.07 1.63
N THR A 103 -35.58 11.50 2.47
CA THR A 103 -35.70 12.88 2.93
C THR A 103 -34.47 13.35 3.71
N LEU A 104 -33.97 12.53 4.64
CA LEU A 104 -32.76 12.84 5.41
C LEU A 104 -31.54 12.98 4.49
N LEU A 105 -31.40 12.10 3.50
CA LEU A 105 -30.29 12.12 2.55
C LEU A 105 -30.41 13.22 1.49
N ALA A 106 -31.62 13.71 1.19
CA ALA A 106 -31.84 14.77 0.21
C ALA A 106 -31.14 16.09 0.59
N HIS A 107 -30.94 16.31 1.89
CA HIS A 107 -30.23 17.48 2.43
C HIS A 107 -28.76 17.58 2.00
N PHE A 108 -28.17 16.50 1.48
CA PHE A 108 -26.80 16.51 0.97
C PHE A 108 -26.65 17.00 -0.47
N GLY A 109 -27.76 17.07 -1.22
CA GLY A 109 -27.75 17.37 -2.66
C GLY A 109 -27.32 18.80 -3.02
N VAL A 110 -27.09 19.66 -2.03
CA VAL A 110 -26.69 21.08 -2.19
C VAL A 110 -25.43 21.40 -1.36
N SER A 111 -24.77 20.40 -0.78
CA SER A 111 -23.65 20.61 0.15
C SER A 111 -22.36 20.00 -0.36
N SER A 112 -21.25 20.74 -0.24
CA SER A 112 -19.87 20.29 -0.41
C SER A 112 -19.40 19.33 0.69
N SER A 113 -20.31 18.52 1.24
CA SER A 113 -20.04 17.59 2.34
C SER A 113 -19.17 16.40 1.90
N PRO A 114 -18.26 15.89 2.75
CA PRO A 114 -17.50 14.67 2.50
C PRO A 114 -18.36 13.43 2.23
N TRP A 115 -19.62 13.43 2.70
CA TRP A 115 -20.57 12.33 2.52
C TRP A 115 -21.51 12.51 1.32
N SER A 116 -21.39 13.59 0.53
CA SER A 116 -22.35 13.89 -0.55
C SER A 116 -22.48 12.76 -1.57
N TRP A 117 -21.37 12.12 -1.96
CA TRP A 117 -21.40 10.92 -2.80
C TRP A 117 -22.13 9.75 -2.13
N ARG A 118 -21.80 9.41 -0.88
CA ARG A 118 -22.44 8.30 -0.14
C ARG A 118 -23.95 8.51 0.00
N ALA A 119 -24.38 9.75 0.24
CA ALA A 119 -25.79 10.09 0.31
C ALA A 119 -26.47 9.94 -1.05
N CYS A 120 -25.86 10.43 -2.13
CA CYS A 120 -26.35 10.24 -3.51
C CYS A 120 -26.50 8.75 -3.85
N GLU A 121 -25.46 7.94 -3.60
CA GLU A 121 -25.47 6.50 -3.87
C GLU A 121 -26.61 5.79 -3.12
N GLN A 122 -26.84 6.12 -1.84
CA GLN A 122 -27.94 5.55 -1.06
C GLN A 122 -29.32 5.95 -1.60
N ARG A 123 -29.50 7.21 -2.02
CA ARG A 123 -30.78 7.65 -2.63
C ARG A 123 -31.04 6.97 -3.97
N VAL A 124 -30.00 6.77 -4.78
CA VAL A 124 -30.08 5.98 -6.01
C VAL A 124 -30.50 4.55 -5.68
N ALA A 125 -29.89 3.92 -4.68
CA ALA A 125 -30.28 2.58 -4.25
C ALA A 125 -31.76 2.49 -3.81
N ILE A 126 -32.25 3.49 -3.06
CA ILE A 126 -33.67 3.58 -2.67
C ILE A 126 -34.59 3.70 -3.89
N ALA A 127 -34.26 4.55 -4.86
CA ALA A 127 -35.06 4.72 -6.08
C ALA A 127 -35.13 3.42 -6.89
N ARG A 128 -33.99 2.74 -7.06
CA ARG A 128 -33.91 1.45 -7.77
C ARG A 128 -34.67 0.34 -7.05
N ALA A 129 -34.61 0.29 -5.71
CA ALA A 129 -35.38 -0.67 -4.92
C ALA A 129 -36.90 -0.48 -5.08
N ARG A 130 -37.35 0.73 -5.43
CA ARG A 130 -38.75 1.04 -5.77
C ARG A 130 -39.09 0.83 -7.26
N GLY A 131 -38.13 0.39 -8.07
CA GLY A 131 -38.28 0.21 -9.51
C GLY A 131 -38.27 1.52 -10.32
N ASP A 132 -37.83 2.64 -9.74
CA ASP A 132 -37.80 3.96 -10.39
C ASP A 132 -36.39 4.29 -10.92
N GLU A 133 -35.99 3.61 -12.00
CA GLU A 133 -34.68 3.83 -12.66
C GLU A 133 -34.57 5.24 -13.27
N ALA A 134 -35.68 5.83 -13.71
CA ALA A 134 -35.71 7.20 -14.23
C ALA A 134 -35.33 8.22 -13.14
N ARG A 135 -35.82 8.04 -11.92
CA ARG A 135 -35.39 8.85 -10.77
C ARG A 135 -33.95 8.59 -10.39
N ALA A 136 -33.49 7.34 -10.42
CA ALA A 136 -32.09 7.01 -10.19
C ALA A 136 -31.16 7.76 -11.15
N ALA A 137 -31.50 7.78 -12.45
CA ALA A 137 -30.76 8.53 -13.46
C ALA A 137 -30.74 10.04 -13.16
N ARG A 138 -31.92 10.64 -12.91
CA ARG A 138 -32.02 12.07 -12.55
C ARG A 138 -31.19 12.45 -11.32
N LEU A 139 -31.14 11.59 -10.30
CA LEU A 139 -30.31 11.82 -9.11
C LEU A 139 -28.82 11.84 -9.42
N LEU A 140 -28.36 10.96 -10.32
CA LEU A 140 -26.96 10.90 -10.73
C LEU A 140 -26.57 12.07 -11.65
N ASP A 141 -27.49 12.48 -12.52
CA ASP A 141 -27.29 13.62 -13.43
C ASP A 141 -27.27 14.96 -12.69
N ALA A 142 -28.07 15.08 -11.62
CA ALA A 142 -28.11 16.27 -10.77
C ALA A 142 -26.97 16.33 -9.72
N ALA A 143 -26.20 15.25 -9.53
CA ALA A 143 -25.18 15.20 -8.49
C ALA A 143 -24.00 16.15 -8.80
N GLU A 144 -23.66 17.03 -7.84
CA GLU A 144 -22.46 17.87 -7.87
C GLU A 144 -21.18 17.03 -7.79
N ARG A 145 -20.19 17.30 -8.65
CA ARG A 145 -18.95 16.49 -8.74
C ARG A 145 -17.68 17.29 -8.51
N ASP A 146 -17.76 18.61 -8.57
CA ASP A 146 -16.61 19.49 -8.58
C ASP A 146 -15.66 19.27 -7.37
N PRO A 147 -16.18 19.05 -6.13
CA PRO A 147 -15.32 18.81 -4.98
C PRO A 147 -15.05 17.31 -4.69
N TRP A 148 -15.45 16.38 -5.56
CA TRP A 148 -15.28 14.95 -5.32
C TRP A 148 -13.89 14.46 -5.72
N PRO A 149 -13.20 13.63 -4.93
CA PRO A 149 -11.99 12.99 -5.40
C PRO A 149 -12.30 11.90 -6.42
N ASP A 150 -11.25 11.46 -7.13
CA ASP A 150 -11.33 10.45 -8.18
C ASP A 150 -12.02 9.16 -7.77
N GLY A 151 -11.85 8.73 -6.51
CA GLY A 151 -12.53 7.54 -6.00
C GLY A 151 -14.05 7.65 -6.02
N ASP A 152 -14.61 8.79 -5.61
CA ASP A 152 -16.05 9.04 -5.59
C ASP A 152 -16.57 9.22 -7.03
N ARG A 153 -15.82 9.96 -7.87
CA ARG A 153 -16.14 10.14 -9.31
C ARG A 153 -16.15 8.82 -10.07
N ALA A 154 -15.22 7.91 -9.77
CA ALA A 154 -15.18 6.59 -10.39
C ALA A 154 -16.42 5.76 -10.03
N GLN A 155 -16.84 5.76 -8.76
CA GLN A 155 -18.03 5.06 -8.28
C GLN A 155 -19.30 5.61 -8.93
N TRP A 156 -19.39 6.94 -9.02
CA TRP A 156 -20.47 7.65 -9.72
C TRP A 156 -20.57 7.27 -11.19
N LEU A 157 -19.46 7.34 -11.92
CA LEU A 157 -19.46 7.04 -13.36
C LEU A 157 -19.84 5.58 -13.64
N GLY A 158 -19.32 4.65 -12.83
CA GLY A 158 -19.69 3.24 -12.92
C GLY A 158 -21.17 2.98 -12.60
N LEU A 159 -21.74 3.70 -11.61
CA LEU A 159 -23.17 3.57 -11.27
C LEU A 159 -24.07 4.16 -12.37
N ARG A 160 -23.66 5.28 -12.99
CA ARG A 160 -24.38 5.86 -14.13
C ARG A 160 -24.50 4.89 -15.30
N ALA A 161 -23.42 4.18 -15.64
CA ALA A 161 -23.44 3.17 -16.69
C ALA A 161 -24.45 2.04 -16.36
N GLU A 162 -24.49 1.56 -15.12
CA GLU A 162 -25.44 0.50 -14.70
C GLU A 162 -26.91 0.99 -14.72
N VAL A 163 -27.16 2.23 -14.31
CA VAL A 163 -28.51 2.82 -14.31
C VAL A 163 -28.99 3.11 -15.73
N ALA A 164 -28.14 3.64 -16.61
CA ALA A 164 -28.48 3.86 -18.02
C ALA A 164 -28.88 2.54 -18.70
N LEU A 165 -28.11 1.47 -18.45
CA LEU A 165 -28.44 0.13 -18.94
C LEU A 165 -29.80 -0.36 -18.42
N ALA A 166 -30.06 -0.20 -17.12
CA ALA A 166 -31.32 -0.62 -16.49
C ALA A 166 -32.52 0.20 -16.98
N ALA A 167 -32.32 1.46 -17.35
CA ALA A 167 -33.32 2.33 -17.96
C ALA A 167 -33.57 2.02 -19.45
N GLY A 168 -32.77 1.14 -20.06
CA GLY A 168 -32.88 0.77 -21.47
C GLY A 168 -32.13 1.70 -22.44
N ASP A 169 -31.29 2.60 -21.92
CA ASP A 169 -30.45 3.49 -22.73
C ASP A 169 -29.09 2.83 -23.01
N SER A 170 -29.07 1.94 -24.00
CA SER A 170 -27.87 1.17 -24.37
C SER A 170 -26.71 2.05 -24.86
N ALA A 171 -27.02 3.16 -25.55
CA ALA A 171 -25.99 4.04 -26.12
C ALA A 171 -25.24 4.79 -25.02
N ASP A 172 -25.96 5.40 -24.08
CA ASP A 172 -25.32 6.08 -22.95
C ASP A 172 -24.61 5.09 -22.03
N ALA A 173 -25.21 3.92 -21.78
CA ALA A 173 -24.58 2.88 -20.99
C ALA A 173 -23.21 2.46 -21.55
N GLU A 174 -23.10 2.28 -22.87
CA GLU A 174 -21.86 1.92 -23.54
C GLU A 174 -20.80 3.03 -23.42
N VAL A 175 -21.18 4.29 -23.68
CA VAL A 175 -20.28 5.45 -23.59
C VAL A 175 -19.75 5.61 -22.16
N LEU A 176 -20.64 5.58 -21.17
CA LEU A 176 -20.29 5.74 -19.76
C LEU A 176 -19.41 4.59 -19.26
N ALA A 177 -19.70 3.34 -19.67
CA ALA A 177 -18.91 2.19 -19.31
C ALA A 177 -17.46 2.28 -19.85
N ARG A 178 -17.30 2.68 -21.11
CA ARG A 178 -15.97 2.92 -21.69
C ARG A 178 -15.27 4.10 -21.03
N GLN A 179 -15.99 5.15 -20.68
CA GLN A 179 -15.43 6.30 -19.96
C GLN A 179 -14.93 5.87 -18.58
N ALA A 180 -15.69 5.07 -17.83
CA ALA A 180 -15.27 4.53 -16.54
C ALA A 180 -13.95 3.75 -16.64
N LEU A 181 -13.82 2.91 -17.68
CA LEU A 181 -12.62 2.12 -17.92
C LEU A 181 -11.42 2.95 -18.39
N ARG A 182 -11.64 4.05 -19.12
CA ARG A 182 -10.54 4.91 -19.59
C ARG A 182 -10.05 5.88 -18.53
N VAL A 183 -10.97 6.52 -17.81
CA VAL A 183 -10.65 7.57 -16.83
C VAL A 183 -10.21 6.95 -15.50
N TYR A 184 -10.84 5.86 -15.07
CA TYR A 184 -10.59 5.23 -13.77
C TYR A 184 -10.31 3.72 -13.86
N PRO A 185 -9.36 3.26 -14.69
CA PRO A 185 -9.15 1.84 -14.98
C PRO A 185 -8.79 1.02 -13.72
N ALA A 186 -8.08 1.61 -12.76
CA ALA A 186 -7.67 0.94 -11.52
C ALA A 186 -8.74 0.96 -10.41
N ALA A 187 -9.81 1.75 -10.57
CA ALA A 187 -10.84 1.86 -9.54
C ALA A 187 -11.70 0.58 -9.46
N ALA A 188 -12.08 0.17 -8.25
CA ALA A 188 -12.99 -0.96 -8.06
C ALA A 188 -14.31 -0.80 -8.84
N ALA A 189 -14.78 0.45 -8.97
CA ALA A 189 -15.96 0.83 -9.72
C ALA A 189 -15.91 0.47 -11.22
N ALA A 190 -14.71 0.36 -11.82
CA ALA A 190 -14.55 -0.01 -13.22
C ALA A 190 -15.14 -1.41 -13.54
N ALA A 191 -15.29 -2.28 -12.53
CA ALA A 191 -16.00 -3.55 -12.66
C ALA A 191 -17.45 -3.39 -13.15
N ARG A 192 -18.11 -2.29 -12.74
CA ARG A 192 -19.46 -1.95 -13.18
C ARG A 192 -19.48 -1.74 -14.69
N GLY A 193 -18.53 -0.96 -15.22
CA GLY A 193 -18.39 -0.73 -16.66
C GLY A 193 -18.14 -2.01 -17.47
N ILE A 194 -17.27 -2.91 -16.99
CA ILE A 194 -17.02 -4.20 -17.66
C ILE A 194 -18.33 -5.01 -17.79
N ARG A 195 -19.10 -5.13 -16.71
CA ARG A 195 -20.38 -5.85 -16.73
C ARG A 195 -21.39 -5.23 -17.69
N VAL A 196 -21.44 -3.90 -17.76
CA VAL A 196 -22.32 -3.19 -18.69
C VAL A 196 -21.97 -3.55 -20.14
N LEU A 197 -20.68 -3.47 -20.51
CA LEU A 197 -20.23 -3.83 -21.87
C LEU A 197 -20.50 -5.31 -22.21
N GLU A 198 -20.30 -6.22 -21.26
CA GLU A 198 -20.59 -7.64 -21.45
C GLU A 198 -22.08 -7.91 -21.63
N THR A 199 -22.93 -7.18 -20.88
CA THR A 199 -24.39 -7.31 -20.99
C THR A 199 -24.90 -6.78 -22.33
N LEU A 200 -24.39 -5.64 -22.77
CA LEU A 200 -24.73 -5.04 -24.07
C LEU A 200 -24.33 -5.95 -25.24
N ALA A 201 -23.10 -6.48 -25.22
CA ALA A 201 -22.65 -7.41 -26.25
C ALA A 201 -23.55 -8.66 -26.31
N ALA A 202 -23.88 -9.25 -25.16
CA ALA A 202 -24.76 -10.41 -25.08
C ALA A 202 -26.19 -10.11 -25.60
N ALA A 203 -26.72 -8.91 -25.34
CA ALA A 203 -28.04 -8.50 -25.81
C ALA A 203 -28.12 -8.38 -27.34
N HIS A 204 -27.02 -8.05 -28.01
CA HIS A 204 -26.93 -7.99 -29.48
C HIS A 204 -26.59 -9.35 -30.12
N GLY A 205 -26.41 -10.41 -29.32
CA GLY A 205 -25.91 -11.71 -29.82
C GLY A 205 -24.44 -11.68 -30.23
N ASP A 206 -23.71 -10.62 -29.88
CA ASP A 206 -22.33 -10.37 -30.26
C ASP A 206 -21.35 -10.78 -29.17
N SER A 207 -20.10 -11.02 -29.60
CA SER A 207 -18.98 -11.08 -28.66
C SER A 207 -18.43 -9.68 -28.42
N ILE A 208 -18.02 -9.41 -27.17
CA ILE A 208 -17.29 -8.17 -26.83
C ILE A 208 -16.11 -7.92 -27.80
N GLY A 209 -16.05 -6.70 -28.32
CA GLY A 209 -15.09 -6.26 -29.34
C GLY A 209 -13.64 -6.21 -28.85
N ALA A 210 -12.70 -6.14 -29.77
CA ALA A 210 -11.26 -6.15 -29.46
C ALA A 210 -10.83 -4.97 -28.57
N VAL A 211 -11.37 -3.78 -28.80
CA VAL A 211 -11.06 -2.56 -28.02
C VAL A 211 -11.59 -2.68 -26.59
N ASP A 212 -12.84 -3.12 -26.43
CA ASP A 212 -13.46 -3.27 -25.11
C ASP A 212 -12.80 -4.40 -24.29
N LEU A 213 -12.30 -5.44 -24.95
CA LEU A 213 -11.45 -6.44 -24.33
C LEU A 213 -10.13 -5.85 -23.83
N GLN A 214 -9.47 -4.98 -24.60
CA GLN A 214 -8.23 -4.32 -24.17
C GLN A 214 -8.49 -3.43 -22.95
N LEU A 215 -9.54 -2.58 -22.99
CA LEU A 215 -9.92 -1.72 -21.86
C LEU A 215 -10.23 -2.53 -20.59
N SER A 216 -11.05 -3.57 -20.73
CA SER A 216 -11.45 -4.44 -19.62
C SER A 216 -10.24 -5.20 -19.07
N ALA A 217 -9.36 -5.70 -19.93
CA ALA A 217 -8.16 -6.43 -19.50
C ALA A 217 -7.17 -5.53 -18.75
N THR A 218 -6.94 -4.30 -19.24
CA THR A 218 -6.12 -3.31 -18.53
C THR A 218 -6.70 -2.98 -17.17
N SER A 219 -8.01 -2.74 -17.08
CA SER A 219 -8.68 -2.47 -15.80
C SER A 219 -8.53 -3.65 -14.82
N GLU A 220 -8.78 -4.88 -15.28
CA GLU A 220 -8.62 -6.07 -14.45
C GLU A 220 -7.17 -6.27 -13.99
N ALA A 221 -6.18 -6.03 -14.86
CA ALA A 221 -4.77 -6.14 -14.51
C ALA A 221 -4.39 -5.15 -13.41
N LEU A 222 -4.78 -3.87 -13.55
CA LEU A 222 -4.51 -2.83 -12.55
C LEU A 222 -5.20 -3.10 -11.20
N ARG A 223 -6.35 -3.78 -11.23
CA ARG A 223 -7.09 -4.20 -10.04
C ARG A 223 -6.61 -5.53 -9.45
N GLY A 224 -5.54 -6.12 -9.99
CA GLY A 224 -4.95 -7.37 -9.51
C GLY A 224 -5.64 -8.65 -9.99
N MET A 225 -6.65 -8.56 -10.86
CA MET A 225 -7.41 -9.70 -11.41
C MET A 225 -6.66 -10.37 -12.58
N ARG A 226 -5.44 -10.83 -12.33
CA ARG A 226 -4.47 -11.26 -13.36
C ARG A 226 -5.00 -12.35 -14.29
N SER A 227 -5.59 -13.41 -13.77
CA SER A 227 -6.08 -14.54 -14.59
C SER A 227 -7.18 -14.10 -15.56
N SER A 228 -8.10 -13.26 -15.07
CA SER A 228 -9.20 -12.69 -15.86
C SER A 228 -8.66 -11.79 -16.97
N ALA A 229 -7.71 -10.91 -16.62
CA ALA A 229 -7.04 -10.01 -17.55
C ALA A 229 -6.29 -10.76 -18.65
N ILE A 230 -5.55 -11.83 -18.32
CA ILE A 230 -4.85 -12.69 -19.31
C ILE A 230 -5.86 -13.31 -20.28
N GLY A 231 -6.99 -13.82 -19.77
CA GLY A 231 -8.05 -14.37 -20.60
C GLY A 231 -8.62 -13.35 -21.59
N ARG A 232 -8.79 -12.09 -21.16
CA ARG A 232 -9.24 -11.00 -22.05
C ARG A 232 -8.18 -10.56 -23.06
N TRP A 233 -6.92 -10.42 -22.65
CA TRP A 233 -5.82 -10.09 -23.57
C TRP A 233 -5.61 -11.15 -24.64
N ARG A 234 -5.75 -12.45 -24.32
CA ARG A 234 -5.72 -13.53 -25.32
C ARG A 234 -6.84 -13.40 -26.36
N ARG A 235 -8.06 -13.12 -25.91
CA ARG A 235 -9.21 -12.89 -26.80
C ARG A 235 -9.02 -11.61 -27.63
N ALA A 236 -8.46 -10.56 -27.04
CA ALA A 236 -8.11 -9.33 -27.75
C ALA A 236 -7.09 -9.60 -28.85
N LEU A 237 -6.04 -10.38 -28.57
CA LEU A 237 -5.01 -10.74 -29.55
C LEU A 237 -5.57 -11.54 -30.73
N ALA A 238 -6.48 -12.48 -30.45
CA ALA A 238 -7.14 -13.27 -31.48
C ALA A 238 -8.00 -12.41 -32.43
N ARG A 239 -8.57 -11.31 -31.92
CA ARG A 239 -9.46 -10.40 -32.66
C ARG A 239 -8.77 -9.15 -33.21
N ALA A 240 -7.53 -8.90 -32.81
CA ALA A 240 -6.79 -7.70 -33.20
C ALA A 240 -6.51 -7.69 -34.71
N GLY A 241 -6.66 -6.51 -35.32
CA GLY A 241 -6.25 -6.27 -36.70
C GLY A 241 -4.74 -6.45 -36.90
N ALA A 242 -4.29 -6.65 -38.13
CA ALA A 242 -2.89 -6.94 -38.44
C ALA A 242 -1.92 -5.87 -37.89
N SER A 243 -2.30 -4.59 -37.97
CA SER A 243 -1.52 -3.46 -37.46
C SER A 243 -1.46 -3.38 -35.92
N GLU A 244 -2.44 -3.97 -35.20
CA GLU A 244 -2.51 -3.90 -33.74
C GLU A 244 -1.91 -5.11 -33.02
N LYS A 245 -1.75 -6.25 -33.72
CA LYS A 245 -1.29 -7.50 -33.12
C LYS A 245 0.02 -7.36 -32.36
N HIS A 246 0.96 -6.56 -32.86
CA HIS A 246 2.22 -6.28 -32.17
C HIS A 246 1.98 -5.68 -30.77
N ARG A 247 1.22 -4.58 -30.69
CA ARG A 247 0.94 -3.87 -29.43
C ARG A 247 0.22 -4.77 -28.44
N VAL A 248 -0.81 -5.48 -28.89
CA VAL A 248 -1.61 -6.38 -28.04
C VAL A 248 -0.77 -7.55 -27.51
N ALA A 249 0.17 -8.05 -28.30
CA ALA A 249 1.08 -9.12 -27.88
C ALA A 249 2.14 -8.64 -26.87
N LEU A 250 2.62 -7.40 -26.96
CA LEU A 250 3.50 -6.80 -25.94
C LEU A 250 2.82 -6.74 -24.57
N GLU A 251 1.61 -6.16 -24.51
CA GLU A 251 0.83 -6.03 -23.27
C GLU A 251 0.53 -7.40 -22.63
N LEU A 252 0.12 -8.37 -23.45
CA LEU A 252 -0.11 -9.74 -22.98
C LEU A 252 1.18 -10.38 -22.42
N SER A 253 2.33 -10.17 -23.07
CA SER A 253 3.61 -10.70 -22.61
C SER A 253 4.02 -10.14 -21.25
N GLU A 254 3.89 -8.82 -21.06
CA GLU A 254 4.17 -8.17 -19.78
C GLU A 254 3.27 -8.70 -18.66
N LEU A 255 1.97 -8.83 -18.92
CA LEU A 255 1.03 -9.39 -17.96
C LEU A 255 1.34 -10.85 -17.61
N LEU A 256 1.74 -11.66 -18.59
CA LEU A 256 2.13 -13.05 -18.37
C LEU A 256 3.41 -13.17 -17.53
N LEU A 257 4.38 -12.26 -17.71
CA LEU A 257 5.56 -12.18 -16.83
C LEU A 257 5.17 -11.84 -15.39
N ALA A 258 4.29 -10.86 -15.21
CA ALA A 258 3.76 -10.49 -13.90
C ALA A 258 2.99 -11.65 -13.23
N ALA A 259 2.35 -12.51 -14.03
CA ALA A 259 1.67 -13.72 -13.58
C ALA A 259 2.57 -14.96 -13.45
N ARG A 260 3.90 -14.82 -13.59
CA ARG A 260 4.88 -15.91 -13.48
C ARG A 260 4.64 -17.04 -14.51
N MET A 261 4.24 -16.69 -15.73
CA MET A 261 4.03 -17.62 -16.85
C MET A 261 5.07 -17.41 -17.96
N PRO A 262 6.36 -17.71 -17.71
CA PRO A 262 7.47 -17.27 -18.57
C PRO A 262 7.42 -17.87 -19.99
N LEU A 263 7.02 -19.13 -20.14
CA LEU A 263 6.93 -19.77 -21.46
C LEU A 263 5.87 -19.10 -22.34
N ALA A 264 4.68 -18.85 -21.77
CA ALA A 264 3.61 -18.15 -22.48
C ALA A 264 3.99 -16.69 -22.79
N ALA A 265 4.67 -16.01 -21.87
CA ALA A 265 5.20 -14.67 -22.11
C ALA A 265 6.19 -14.65 -23.27
N ARG A 266 7.08 -15.65 -23.35
CA ARG A 266 8.03 -15.78 -24.46
C ARG A 266 7.30 -15.92 -25.81
N THR A 267 6.27 -16.76 -25.88
CA THR A 267 5.45 -16.93 -27.09
C THR A 267 4.73 -15.63 -27.49
N ALA A 268 4.18 -14.90 -26.52
CA ALA A 268 3.56 -13.60 -26.79
C ALA A 268 4.59 -12.57 -27.27
N ALA A 269 5.79 -12.53 -26.67
CA ALA A 269 6.88 -11.67 -27.10
C ALA A 269 7.40 -12.01 -28.50
N GLU A 270 7.47 -13.29 -28.86
CA GLU A 270 7.78 -13.73 -30.24
C GLU A 270 6.72 -13.27 -31.24
N THR A 271 5.44 -13.37 -30.86
CA THR A 271 4.34 -12.82 -31.67
C THR A 271 4.49 -11.31 -31.84
N ALA A 272 4.84 -10.59 -30.78
CA ALA A 272 5.11 -9.16 -30.87
C ALA A 272 6.29 -8.88 -31.81
N TRP A 273 7.40 -9.61 -31.68
CA TRP A 273 8.60 -9.41 -32.49
C TRP A 273 8.32 -9.62 -33.99
N THR A 274 7.68 -10.74 -34.36
CA THR A 274 7.35 -11.07 -35.76
C THR A 274 6.35 -10.10 -36.40
N ARG A 275 5.52 -9.43 -35.61
CA ARG A 275 4.48 -8.50 -36.10
C ARG A 275 4.88 -7.03 -36.00
N ALA A 276 6.03 -6.72 -35.41
CA ALA A 276 6.51 -5.35 -35.26
C ALA A 276 6.90 -4.74 -36.61
N ALA A 277 6.31 -3.58 -36.92
CA ALA A 277 6.61 -2.85 -38.16
C ALA A 277 8.00 -2.21 -38.14
N ASP A 278 8.43 -1.70 -36.98
CA ASP A 278 9.69 -0.97 -36.81
C ASP A 278 10.68 -1.68 -35.88
N GLU A 279 11.93 -1.20 -35.88
CA GLU A 279 13.00 -1.76 -35.06
C GLU A 279 12.80 -1.52 -33.56
N THR A 280 12.10 -0.45 -33.17
CA THR A 280 11.83 -0.13 -31.76
C THR A 280 10.86 -1.15 -31.16
N GLY A 281 9.80 -1.50 -31.88
CA GLY A 281 8.87 -2.56 -31.53
C GLY A 281 9.56 -3.91 -31.44
N ARG A 282 10.45 -4.23 -32.40
CA ARG A 282 11.28 -5.46 -32.33
C ARG A 282 12.20 -5.47 -31.11
N ALA A 283 12.83 -4.35 -30.78
CA ALA A 283 13.70 -4.25 -29.60
C ALA A 283 12.92 -4.40 -28.29
N ARG A 284 11.73 -3.79 -28.17
CA ARG A 284 10.82 -3.97 -27.01
C ARG A 284 10.40 -5.44 -26.85
N ALA A 285 10.03 -6.09 -27.95
CA ALA A 285 9.67 -7.50 -27.93
C ALA A 285 10.84 -8.39 -27.47
N ARG A 286 12.05 -8.15 -27.97
CA ARG A 286 13.25 -8.87 -27.52
C ARG A 286 13.59 -8.64 -26.05
N LEU A 287 13.37 -7.43 -25.52
CA LEU A 287 13.56 -7.18 -24.09
C LEU A 287 12.60 -8.04 -23.25
N LEU A 288 11.33 -8.17 -23.67
CA LEU A 288 10.38 -9.08 -23.01
C LEU A 288 10.76 -10.56 -23.17
N GLN A 289 11.36 -10.96 -24.29
CA GLN A 289 11.92 -12.29 -24.45
C GLN A 289 13.06 -12.56 -23.45
N ALA A 290 13.99 -11.60 -23.26
CA ALA A 290 15.05 -11.72 -22.28
C ALA A 290 14.49 -11.89 -20.86
N ARG A 291 13.51 -11.06 -20.48
CA ARG A 291 12.80 -11.18 -19.19
C ARG A 291 12.10 -12.53 -19.03
N ALA A 292 11.50 -13.06 -20.10
CA ALA A 292 10.87 -14.37 -20.10
C ALA A 292 11.88 -15.51 -19.92
N LEU A 293 13.04 -15.43 -20.58
CA LEU A 293 14.15 -16.37 -20.40
C LEU A 293 14.67 -16.33 -18.95
N ARG A 294 14.91 -15.13 -18.39
CA ARG A 294 15.27 -14.96 -16.98
C ARG A 294 14.27 -15.63 -16.05
N ALA A 295 12.98 -15.36 -16.25
CA ALA A 295 11.90 -15.91 -15.44
C ALA A 295 11.73 -17.43 -15.60
N ALA A 296 12.12 -18.00 -16.75
CA ALA A 296 12.21 -19.45 -16.97
C ALA A 296 13.47 -20.09 -16.38
N GLY A 297 14.42 -19.30 -15.88
CA GLY A 297 15.69 -19.78 -15.33
C GLY A 297 16.78 -20.03 -16.38
N THR A 298 16.56 -19.65 -17.65
CA THR A 298 17.54 -19.80 -18.74
C THR A 298 18.45 -18.58 -18.82
N ILE A 299 19.35 -18.47 -17.84
CA ILE A 299 20.10 -17.23 -17.55
C ILE A 299 21.11 -16.87 -18.61
N ASP A 300 21.88 -17.82 -19.14
CA ASP A 300 22.89 -17.49 -20.15
C ASP A 300 22.25 -16.93 -21.43
N SER A 301 21.10 -17.48 -21.84
CA SER A 301 20.33 -16.95 -22.96
C SER A 301 19.73 -15.58 -22.66
N SER A 302 19.25 -15.35 -21.43
CA SER A 302 18.77 -14.03 -21.00
C SER A 302 19.88 -12.99 -21.07
N LEU A 303 21.04 -13.29 -20.47
CA LEU A 303 22.20 -12.40 -20.44
C LEU A 303 22.74 -12.14 -21.84
N ALA A 304 22.82 -13.16 -22.71
CA ALA A 304 23.25 -12.98 -24.10
C ALA A 304 22.31 -12.03 -24.87
N LEU A 305 21.00 -12.22 -24.73
CA LEU A 305 20.02 -11.37 -25.42
C LEU A 305 20.02 -9.93 -24.89
N SER A 306 20.13 -9.76 -23.56
CA SER A 306 20.25 -8.44 -22.94
C SER A 306 21.56 -7.72 -23.31
N ALA A 307 22.67 -8.45 -23.44
CA ALA A 307 23.94 -7.89 -23.89
C ALA A 307 23.89 -7.46 -25.36
N ASP A 308 23.30 -8.27 -26.25
CA ASP A 308 23.07 -7.92 -27.65
C ASP A 308 22.20 -6.67 -27.79
N LEU A 309 21.06 -6.62 -27.08
CA LEU A 309 20.22 -5.44 -27.03
C LEU A 309 20.94 -4.22 -26.44
N GLY A 310 21.74 -4.40 -25.41
CA GLY A 310 22.56 -3.34 -24.81
C GLY A 310 23.59 -2.78 -25.78
N ALA A 311 24.17 -3.62 -26.65
CA ALA A 311 25.16 -3.20 -27.63
C ALA A 311 24.52 -2.54 -28.87
N HIS A 312 23.41 -3.11 -29.38
CA HIS A 312 22.91 -2.79 -30.73
C HIS A 312 21.45 -2.34 -30.77
N GLY A 313 20.68 -2.48 -29.70
CA GLY A 313 19.23 -2.23 -29.70
C GLY A 313 18.85 -0.75 -29.91
N PRO A 314 17.95 -0.41 -30.84
CA PRO A 314 17.36 0.92 -30.91
C PRO A 314 16.08 1.01 -30.04
N PRO A 315 15.73 2.18 -29.48
CA PRO A 315 16.56 3.38 -29.32
C PRO A 315 17.54 3.25 -28.14
N ALA A 316 18.39 4.27 -27.93
CA ALA A 316 19.38 4.31 -26.85
C ALA A 316 18.79 4.03 -25.45
N ALA A 317 17.55 4.47 -25.19
CA ALA A 317 16.85 4.18 -23.95
C ALA A 317 16.65 2.67 -23.70
N ILE A 318 16.41 1.87 -24.74
CA ILE A 318 16.31 0.40 -24.61
C ILE A 318 17.68 -0.21 -24.31
N ARG A 319 18.76 0.29 -24.91
CA ARG A 319 20.12 -0.20 -24.60
C ARG A 319 20.46 -0.03 -23.14
N THR A 320 20.18 1.15 -22.58
CA THR A 320 20.47 1.42 -21.17
C THR A 320 19.64 0.54 -20.24
N VAL A 321 18.36 0.29 -20.58
CA VAL A 321 17.52 -0.66 -19.84
C VAL A 321 18.06 -2.10 -19.95
N ALA A 322 18.49 -2.52 -21.13
CA ALA A 322 19.04 -3.86 -21.36
C ALA A 322 20.35 -4.08 -20.58
N TRP A 323 21.27 -3.10 -20.57
CA TRP A 323 22.47 -3.15 -19.75
C TRP A 323 22.18 -3.16 -18.25
N TRP A 324 21.17 -2.41 -17.80
CA TRP A 324 20.73 -2.42 -16.42
C TRP A 324 20.18 -3.79 -16.01
N GLU A 325 19.31 -4.38 -16.82
CA GLU A 325 18.74 -5.70 -16.56
C GLU A 325 19.81 -6.80 -16.61
N TYR A 326 20.73 -6.74 -17.58
CA TYR A 326 21.92 -7.60 -17.64
C TYR A 326 22.75 -7.51 -16.35
N ALA A 327 23.05 -6.28 -15.89
CA ALA A 327 23.88 -6.08 -14.71
C ALA A 327 23.21 -6.61 -13.43
N ARG A 328 21.92 -6.33 -13.25
CA ARG A 328 21.14 -6.80 -12.09
C ARG A 328 20.98 -8.32 -12.10
N GLU A 329 20.73 -8.93 -13.26
CA GLU A 329 20.65 -10.38 -13.37
C GLU A 329 22.00 -11.05 -13.07
N ALA A 330 23.10 -10.52 -13.59
CA ALA A 330 24.44 -11.01 -13.26
C ALA A 330 24.76 -10.84 -11.76
N GLN A 331 24.38 -9.72 -11.15
CA GLN A 331 24.52 -9.47 -9.71
C GLN A 331 23.74 -10.50 -8.87
N ASP A 332 22.47 -10.76 -9.21
CA ASP A 332 21.61 -11.73 -8.50
C ASP A 332 22.19 -13.16 -8.55
N ARG A 333 23.07 -13.43 -9.53
CA ARG A 333 23.77 -14.71 -9.73
C ARG A 333 25.24 -14.70 -9.32
N SER A 334 25.69 -13.64 -8.64
CA SER A 334 27.07 -13.51 -8.16
C SER A 334 28.12 -13.51 -9.26
N ARG A 335 27.73 -13.20 -10.50
CA ARG A 335 28.62 -13.03 -11.65
C ARG A 335 29.15 -11.59 -11.63
N PHE A 336 29.87 -11.22 -10.56
CA PHE A 336 30.21 -9.82 -10.24
C PHE A 336 30.97 -9.13 -11.37
N ALA A 337 31.93 -9.81 -12.01
CA ALA A 337 32.66 -9.24 -13.14
C ALA A 337 31.75 -8.85 -14.31
N GLU A 338 30.72 -9.64 -14.57
CA GLU A 338 29.74 -9.38 -15.62
C GLU A 338 28.78 -8.26 -15.23
N ALA A 339 28.32 -8.27 -13.98
CA ALA A 339 27.51 -7.20 -13.42
C ALA A 339 28.22 -5.83 -13.57
N ARG A 340 29.51 -5.76 -13.25
CA ARG A 340 30.35 -4.56 -13.47
C ARG A 340 30.33 -4.10 -14.92
N ARG A 341 30.49 -5.01 -15.89
CA ARG A 341 30.45 -4.64 -17.32
C ARG A 341 29.15 -3.91 -17.66
N GLY A 342 28.01 -4.42 -17.19
CA GLY A 342 26.72 -3.77 -17.42
C GLY A 342 26.58 -2.43 -16.70
N PHE A 343 26.94 -2.36 -15.41
CA PHE A 343 26.84 -1.11 -14.65
C PHE A 343 27.73 0.00 -15.19
N VAL A 344 28.94 -0.31 -15.66
CA VAL A 344 29.81 0.67 -16.31
C VAL A 344 29.16 1.25 -17.56
N ARG A 345 28.49 0.42 -18.38
CA ARG A 345 27.76 0.88 -19.57
C ARG A 345 26.58 1.79 -19.21
N VAL A 346 25.82 1.45 -18.17
CA VAL A 346 24.74 2.31 -17.66
C VAL A 346 25.28 3.64 -17.15
N ALA A 347 26.35 3.61 -16.35
CA ALA A 347 26.98 4.81 -15.79
C ALA A 347 27.56 5.76 -16.85
N GLN A 348 27.99 5.23 -18.00
CA GLN A 348 28.47 5.98 -19.15
C GLN A 348 27.33 6.60 -19.98
N ALA A 349 26.12 6.03 -19.92
CA ALA A 349 24.98 6.54 -20.67
C ALA A 349 24.48 7.90 -20.16
N GLY A 350 24.87 8.32 -18.95
CA GLY A 350 24.53 9.62 -18.39
C GLY A 350 23.04 9.79 -18.07
N ASP A 351 22.29 8.68 -17.97
CA ASP A 351 20.87 8.70 -17.63
C ASP A 351 20.64 8.78 -16.11
N ARG A 352 19.37 8.82 -15.69
CA ARG A 352 18.95 8.86 -14.29
C ARG A 352 19.46 7.71 -13.41
N ARG A 353 19.93 6.60 -13.99
CA ARG A 353 20.45 5.43 -13.26
C ARG A 353 21.97 5.46 -13.15
N SER A 354 22.64 6.49 -13.67
CA SER A 354 24.10 6.53 -13.71
C SER A 354 24.73 6.49 -12.32
N ASP A 355 24.19 7.25 -11.36
CA ASP A 355 24.70 7.26 -9.98
C ASP A 355 24.44 5.92 -9.28
N ASP A 356 23.24 5.36 -9.42
CA ASP A 356 22.92 4.03 -8.90
C ASP A 356 23.84 2.95 -9.49
N ALA A 357 24.12 3.02 -10.79
CA ALA A 357 25.02 2.08 -11.46
C ALA A 357 26.45 2.20 -10.95
N ARG A 358 26.97 3.42 -10.72
CA ARG A 358 28.30 3.60 -10.12
C ARG A 358 28.36 3.13 -8.67
N PHE A 359 27.29 3.34 -7.91
CA PHE A 359 27.16 2.83 -6.55
C PHE A 359 27.21 1.29 -6.53
N LEU A 360 26.41 0.64 -7.37
CA LEU A 360 26.34 -0.82 -7.50
C LEU A 360 27.64 -1.42 -8.05
N ASP A 361 28.31 -0.76 -8.99
CA ASP A 361 29.65 -1.16 -9.48
C ASP A 361 30.65 -1.24 -8.32
N GLY A 362 30.66 -0.25 -7.42
CA GLY A 362 31.47 -0.30 -6.19
C GLY A 362 31.14 -1.51 -5.31
N LEU A 363 29.85 -1.84 -5.15
CA LEU A 363 29.44 -3.03 -4.39
C LEU A 363 29.88 -4.33 -5.07
N MET A 364 29.98 -4.37 -6.39
CA MET A 364 30.50 -5.55 -7.10
C MET A 364 32.00 -5.75 -6.85
N TYR A 365 32.80 -4.68 -6.83
CA TYR A 365 34.21 -4.74 -6.41
C TYR A 365 34.32 -5.20 -4.95
N TRP A 366 33.50 -4.65 -4.06
CA TRP A 366 33.49 -5.05 -2.65
C TRP A 366 33.17 -6.54 -2.50
N ALA A 367 32.12 -7.00 -3.17
CA ALA A 367 31.71 -8.39 -3.18
C ALA A 367 32.76 -9.30 -3.81
N ALA A 368 33.63 -8.81 -4.71
CA ALA A 368 34.75 -9.56 -5.25
C ALA A 368 36.00 -9.56 -4.34
N GLY A 369 35.97 -8.85 -3.20
CA GLY A 369 37.12 -8.70 -2.30
C GLY A 369 38.08 -7.57 -2.66
N GLU A 370 37.79 -6.81 -3.73
CA GLU A 370 38.62 -5.72 -4.24
C GLU A 370 38.28 -4.38 -3.55
N ARG A 371 38.64 -4.27 -2.26
CA ARG A 371 38.21 -3.15 -1.39
C ARG A 371 38.66 -1.77 -1.86
N ASP A 372 39.88 -1.62 -2.37
CA ASP A 372 40.41 -0.33 -2.84
C ASP A 372 39.71 0.17 -4.10
N SER A 373 39.41 -0.76 -5.02
CA SER A 373 38.61 -0.48 -6.21
C SER A 373 37.21 -0.03 -5.82
N ALA A 374 36.58 -0.69 -4.84
CA ALA A 374 35.28 -0.31 -4.31
C ALA A 374 35.29 1.11 -3.69
N ALA A 375 36.27 1.39 -2.82
CA ALA A 375 36.44 2.69 -2.20
C ALA A 375 36.63 3.81 -3.24
N THR A 376 37.39 3.53 -4.30
CA THR A 376 37.61 4.47 -5.42
C THR A 376 36.31 4.82 -6.12
N ARG A 377 35.39 3.84 -6.29
CA ARG A 377 34.10 4.13 -6.92
C ARG A 377 33.22 5.03 -6.08
N TRP A 378 33.14 4.80 -4.77
CA TRP A 378 32.27 5.62 -3.90
C TRP A 378 32.87 6.97 -3.50
N ARG A 379 34.19 7.15 -3.64
CA ARG A 379 34.85 8.42 -3.31
C ARG A 379 34.23 9.57 -4.09
N GLY A 380 33.72 10.56 -3.35
CA GLY A 380 33.14 11.79 -3.93
C GLY A 380 31.73 11.63 -4.52
N GLN A 381 31.14 10.42 -4.49
CA GLN A 381 29.74 10.25 -4.90
C GLN A 381 28.78 10.92 -3.90
N SER A 382 27.67 11.40 -4.45
CA SER A 382 26.52 11.87 -3.67
C SER A 382 25.73 10.68 -3.10
N GLY A 383 24.81 10.97 -2.17
CA GLY A 383 23.95 9.95 -1.56
C GLY A 383 24.52 9.30 -0.29
N GLU A 384 23.61 8.86 0.59
CA GLU A 384 23.99 8.28 1.89
C GLU A 384 24.62 6.90 1.74
N GLY A 385 24.20 6.10 0.77
CA GLY A 385 24.73 4.76 0.54
C GLY A 385 26.19 4.77 0.12
N ALA A 386 26.55 5.54 -0.90
CA ALA A 386 27.94 5.67 -1.34
C ALA A 386 28.83 6.22 -0.22
N ARG A 387 28.38 7.24 0.52
CA ARG A 387 29.12 7.79 1.67
C ARG A 387 29.30 6.78 2.79
N PHE A 388 28.26 6.01 3.12
CA PHE A 388 28.30 4.95 4.12
C PHE A 388 29.33 3.90 3.73
N TRP A 389 29.21 3.33 2.53
CA TRP A 389 30.10 2.29 2.04
C TRP A 389 31.54 2.75 1.87
N TYR A 390 31.76 4.01 1.46
CA TYR A 390 33.08 4.63 1.47
C TYR A 390 33.65 4.71 2.90
N ALA A 391 32.84 5.12 3.88
CA ALA A 391 33.26 5.15 5.28
C ALA A 391 33.60 3.75 5.82
N ILE A 392 32.80 2.73 5.47
CA ILE A 392 33.10 1.33 5.82
C ILE A 392 34.41 0.87 5.19
N ALA A 393 34.68 1.22 3.93
CA ALA A 393 35.92 0.86 3.25
C ALA A 393 37.16 1.49 3.89
N LEU A 394 37.04 2.70 4.43
CA LEU A 394 38.13 3.38 5.14
C LEU A 394 38.37 2.85 6.56
N ARG A 395 37.46 2.06 7.14
CA ARG A 395 37.49 1.72 8.58
C ARG A 395 38.78 1.02 9.03
N GLY A 396 39.38 0.22 8.16
CA GLY A 396 40.63 -0.49 8.44
C GLY A 396 41.91 0.34 8.23
N SER A 397 41.86 1.40 7.43
CA SER A 397 43.03 2.21 7.06
C SER A 397 43.03 3.62 7.66
N ASP A 398 41.85 4.23 7.84
CA ASP A 398 41.65 5.56 8.39
C ASP A 398 40.32 5.59 9.19
N ARG A 399 40.40 5.08 10.42
CA ARG A 399 39.24 4.98 11.31
C ARG A 399 38.68 6.34 11.72
N ALA A 400 39.53 7.36 11.87
CA ALA A 400 39.08 8.71 12.25
C ALA A 400 38.19 9.32 11.16
N ARG A 401 38.61 9.22 9.89
CA ARG A 401 37.80 9.69 8.76
C ARG A 401 36.55 8.83 8.56
N SER A 402 36.66 7.51 8.73
CA SER A 402 35.51 6.59 8.72
C SER A 402 34.44 7.04 9.72
N ASP A 403 34.82 7.20 10.99
CA ASP A 403 33.88 7.57 12.06
C ASP A 403 33.30 8.99 11.85
N SER A 404 34.08 9.94 11.33
CA SER A 404 33.59 11.28 10.96
C SER A 404 32.48 11.22 9.90
N LEU A 405 32.69 10.44 8.84
CA LEU A 405 31.68 10.25 7.78
C LEU A 405 30.43 9.54 8.31
N LEU A 406 30.60 8.51 9.14
CA LEU A 406 29.48 7.79 9.74
C LEU A 406 28.67 8.70 10.67
N ARG A 407 29.31 9.55 11.48
CA ARG A 407 28.60 10.51 12.35
C ARG A 407 27.82 11.53 11.54
N ALA A 408 28.37 12.02 10.42
CA ALA A 408 27.64 12.92 9.52
C ALA A 408 26.38 12.27 8.92
N ILE A 409 26.39 10.94 8.70
CA ILE A 409 25.21 10.19 8.24
C ILE A 409 24.24 9.96 9.42
N ALA A 410 24.76 9.56 10.57
CA ALA A 410 24.01 9.28 11.80
C ALA A 410 23.32 10.52 12.40
N ALA A 411 23.84 11.72 12.18
CA ALA A 411 23.25 12.97 12.69
C ALA A 411 21.94 13.35 11.98
N LYS A 412 21.69 12.82 10.79
CA LYS A 412 20.49 13.16 10.00
C LYS A 412 19.20 12.59 10.61
N PRO A 413 18.08 13.32 10.54
CA PRO A 413 16.80 12.90 11.13
C PRO A 413 16.30 11.53 10.74
N GLY A 414 15.69 10.83 11.69
CA GLY A 414 15.00 9.56 11.45
C GLY A 414 15.93 8.35 11.28
N TYR A 415 15.33 7.25 10.84
CA TYR A 415 15.92 5.91 10.90
C TYR A 415 15.87 5.21 9.53
N ALA A 416 16.15 5.96 8.47
CA ALA A 416 16.45 5.34 7.17
C ALA A 416 17.67 4.42 7.29
N PHE A 417 17.76 3.42 6.42
CA PHE A 417 18.70 2.31 6.55
C PHE A 417 20.16 2.73 6.83
N TYR A 418 20.76 3.61 6.02
CA TYR A 418 22.17 4.00 6.22
C TYR A 418 22.40 4.85 7.47
N ARG A 419 21.41 5.65 7.88
CA ARG A 419 21.45 6.41 9.14
C ARG A 419 21.46 5.47 10.32
N ALA A 420 20.63 4.42 10.26
CA ALA A 420 20.61 3.38 11.26
C ALA A 420 21.88 2.53 11.26
N ALA A 421 22.32 2.05 10.09
CA ALA A 421 23.55 1.28 9.96
C ALA A 421 24.78 2.06 10.44
N ALA A 422 24.84 3.38 10.20
CA ALA A 422 25.93 4.23 10.71
C ALA A 422 25.94 4.28 12.24
N ARG A 423 24.78 4.51 12.87
CA ARG A 423 24.61 4.49 14.34
C ARG A 423 24.98 3.13 14.94
N ASP A 424 24.50 2.03 14.36
CA ASP A 424 24.85 0.68 14.80
C ASP A 424 26.37 0.41 14.66
N THR A 425 27.01 0.90 13.59
CA THR A 425 28.45 0.75 13.35
C THR A 425 29.28 1.55 14.36
N LEU A 426 28.79 2.71 14.79
CA LEU A 426 29.42 3.57 15.81
C LEU A 426 29.10 3.09 17.24
N GLY A 427 28.09 2.24 17.42
CA GLY A 427 27.56 1.91 18.75
C GLY A 427 26.78 3.07 19.40
N GLU A 428 26.36 4.06 18.60
CA GLU A 428 25.66 5.25 19.05
C GLU A 428 24.14 5.01 19.00
N TYR A 429 23.49 5.00 20.16
CA TYR A 429 22.04 4.87 20.28
C TYR A 429 21.47 6.10 20.99
N GLY A 430 20.29 6.53 20.55
CA GLY A 430 19.59 7.64 21.18
C GLY A 430 18.85 8.50 20.16
N TRP A 431 18.19 9.51 20.68
CA TRP A 431 17.43 10.48 19.91
C TRP A 431 17.80 11.88 20.42
N PRO A 432 18.35 12.75 19.54
CA PRO A 432 18.88 14.05 19.96
C PRO A 432 17.84 15.18 19.95
N GLY A 433 16.57 14.87 19.69
CA GLY A 433 15.51 15.87 19.50
C GLY A 433 14.75 16.25 20.78
N THR A 434 13.85 17.22 20.65
CA THR A 434 12.77 17.51 21.61
C THR A 434 11.45 17.05 21.00
N ILE A 435 10.38 16.82 21.78
CA ILE A 435 9.11 16.40 21.17
C ILE A 435 8.34 17.62 20.69
N MET A 436 7.98 17.65 19.40
CA MET A 436 7.10 18.68 18.88
C MET A 436 5.71 18.55 19.51
N ALA A 437 5.20 19.66 20.05
CA ALA A 437 3.83 19.71 20.52
C ALA A 437 2.86 19.70 19.32
N PRO A 438 1.80 18.89 19.37
CA PRO A 438 0.79 18.87 18.33
C PRO A 438 -0.07 20.13 18.43
N GLU A 439 -0.47 20.66 17.28
CA GLU A 439 -1.44 21.75 17.18
C GLU A 439 -2.71 21.24 16.49
N LEU A 440 -3.87 21.79 16.85
CA LEU A 440 -5.09 21.48 16.12
C LEU A 440 -5.12 22.34 14.85
N PRO A 441 -5.41 21.74 13.67
CA PRO A 441 -5.59 22.49 12.45
C PRO A 441 -6.59 23.62 12.58
N ALA A 442 -6.36 24.73 11.88
CA ALA A 442 -7.37 25.78 11.73
C ALA A 442 -8.42 25.43 10.66
N GLY A 443 -9.44 26.30 10.52
CA GLY A 443 -10.40 26.23 9.43
C GLY A 443 -11.24 24.95 9.36
N LEU A 444 -11.51 24.47 8.15
CA LEU A 444 -12.36 23.29 7.91
C LEU A 444 -11.74 22.01 8.49
N ALA A 445 -10.41 21.86 8.44
CA ALA A 445 -9.73 20.70 8.98
C ALA A 445 -9.90 20.63 10.50
N GLY A 446 -9.74 21.76 11.19
CA GLY A 446 -10.00 21.86 12.63
C GLY A 446 -11.42 21.51 13.00
N GLN A 447 -12.39 22.07 12.27
CA GLN A 447 -13.82 21.77 12.46
C GLN A 447 -14.12 20.27 12.24
N ALA A 448 -13.49 19.64 11.23
CA ALA A 448 -13.65 18.23 10.95
C ALA A 448 -13.07 17.34 12.06
N LEU A 449 -11.91 17.69 12.63
CA LEU A 449 -11.34 16.96 13.76
C LEU A 449 -12.14 17.14 15.05
N ALA A 450 -12.66 18.34 15.30
CA ALA A 450 -13.57 18.59 16.41
C ALA A 450 -14.84 17.73 16.29
N ALA A 451 -15.45 17.67 15.10
CA ALA A 451 -16.59 16.81 14.82
C ALA A 451 -16.24 15.31 14.99
N ALA A 452 -15.09 14.86 14.49
CA ALA A 452 -14.64 13.47 14.66
C ALA A 452 -14.48 13.08 16.14
N THR A 453 -14.06 14.00 16.99
CA THR A 453 -13.99 13.80 18.45
C THR A 453 -15.38 13.68 19.06
N SER A 454 -16.31 14.55 18.67
CA SER A 454 -17.72 14.52 19.09
C SER A 454 -18.40 13.19 18.69
N PHE A 455 -18.16 12.69 17.49
CA PHE A 455 -18.74 11.44 16.99
C PHE A 455 -18.46 10.23 17.87
N ALA A 456 -17.27 10.15 18.46
CA ALA A 456 -16.90 9.05 19.35
C ALA A 456 -17.83 8.99 20.57
N SER A 457 -18.32 10.13 21.07
CA SER A 457 -19.21 10.20 22.23
C SER A 457 -20.65 9.77 21.98
N VAL A 458 -21.10 9.80 20.71
CA VAL A 458 -22.48 9.47 20.29
C VAL A 458 -22.57 8.19 19.45
N GLY A 459 -21.56 7.33 19.52
CA GLY A 459 -21.54 6.04 18.82
C GLY A 459 -21.34 6.12 17.30
N LEU A 460 -20.78 7.23 16.79
CA LEU A 460 -20.52 7.46 15.37
C LEU A 460 -19.02 7.25 15.00
N SER A 461 -18.34 6.31 15.65
CA SER A 461 -16.90 6.07 15.43
C SER A 461 -16.53 5.77 13.98
N GLU A 462 -17.38 5.06 13.22
CA GLU A 462 -17.15 4.83 11.78
C GLU A 462 -17.09 6.14 10.97
N ASP A 463 -17.89 7.13 11.34
CA ASP A 463 -17.90 8.45 10.70
C ASP A 463 -16.66 9.27 11.10
N ALA A 464 -16.17 9.12 12.33
CA ALA A 464 -14.92 9.74 12.78
C ALA A 464 -13.72 9.20 11.98
N VAL A 465 -13.61 7.88 11.86
CA VAL A 465 -12.57 7.22 11.07
C VAL A 465 -12.70 7.56 9.59
N PHE A 466 -13.93 7.64 9.06
CA PHE A 466 -14.17 8.08 7.69
C PHE A 466 -13.63 9.49 7.45
N LEU A 467 -13.97 10.47 8.29
CA LEU A 467 -13.46 11.84 8.17
C LEU A 467 -11.94 11.90 8.19
N MET A 468 -11.30 11.21 9.13
CA MET A 468 -9.83 11.15 9.19
C MET A 468 -9.24 10.49 7.94
N GLY A 469 -9.86 9.42 7.44
CA GLY A 469 -9.46 8.79 6.19
C GLY A 469 -9.54 9.74 4.99
N ARG A 470 -10.58 10.59 4.94
CA ARG A 470 -10.73 11.64 3.91
C ARG A 470 -9.69 12.75 4.07
N LEU A 471 -9.37 13.14 5.30
CA LEU A 471 -8.30 14.11 5.58
C LEU A 471 -6.94 13.57 5.13
N ASN A 472 -6.63 12.31 5.44
CA ASN A 472 -5.45 11.62 4.93
C ASN A 472 -5.49 11.47 3.39
N ALA A 473 -6.64 11.49 2.75
CA ALA A 473 -6.76 11.49 1.30
C ALA A 473 -6.65 12.90 0.67
N ASN A 474 -6.35 13.93 1.47
CA ASN A 474 -6.34 15.34 1.05
C ASN A 474 -7.67 15.78 0.42
N ASP A 475 -8.80 15.34 0.97
CA ASP A 475 -10.12 15.76 0.49
C ASP A 475 -10.29 17.28 0.62
N ALA A 476 -10.45 17.97 -0.52
CA ALA A 476 -10.57 19.41 -0.58
C ALA A 476 -11.77 19.95 0.21
N ARG A 477 -12.80 19.12 0.44
CA ARG A 477 -13.97 19.48 1.26
C ARG A 477 -13.65 19.59 2.75
N LEU A 478 -12.53 19.02 3.18
CA LEU A 478 -12.03 19.10 4.55
C LEU A 478 -10.89 20.11 4.69
N LEU A 479 -10.10 20.32 3.64
CA LEU A 479 -8.94 21.21 3.68
C LEU A 479 -9.25 22.64 3.20
N GLY A 480 -10.27 22.83 2.35
CA GLY A 480 -10.53 24.13 1.72
C GLY A 480 -9.38 24.63 0.85
N GLY A 481 -8.53 23.72 0.35
CA GLY A 481 -7.30 24.06 -0.38
C GLY A 481 -6.09 24.41 0.50
N ALA A 482 -6.23 24.40 1.83
CA ALA A 482 -5.12 24.63 2.75
C ALA A 482 -4.21 23.40 2.85
N SER A 483 -2.90 23.66 2.98
CA SER A 483 -1.92 22.66 3.43
C SER A 483 -1.74 22.77 4.93
N LEU A 484 -1.71 21.62 5.62
CA LEU A 484 -1.47 21.58 7.06
C LEU A 484 0.03 21.65 7.36
N THR A 485 0.38 22.35 8.42
CA THR A 485 1.74 22.38 8.96
C THR A 485 2.14 21.04 9.58
N SER A 486 3.44 20.86 9.86
CA SER A 486 3.94 19.68 10.57
C SER A 486 3.25 19.47 11.94
N ALA A 487 3.06 20.54 12.72
CA ALA A 487 2.40 20.48 14.02
C ALA A 487 0.90 20.13 13.91
N GLU A 488 0.22 20.63 12.89
CA GLU A 488 -1.19 20.31 12.60
C GLU A 488 -1.37 18.86 12.15
N TRP A 489 -0.44 18.32 11.35
CA TRP A 489 -0.42 16.89 11.03
C TRP A 489 -0.17 16.03 12.28
N LEU A 490 0.63 16.49 13.24
CA LEU A 490 0.77 15.81 14.54
C LEU A 490 -0.52 15.86 15.36
N GLY A 491 -1.29 16.95 15.30
CA GLY A 491 -2.64 17.01 15.86
C GLY A 491 -3.57 15.93 15.30
N CYS A 492 -3.53 15.73 13.98
CA CYS A 492 -4.25 14.64 13.30
C CYS A 492 -3.77 13.26 13.77
N ALA A 493 -2.44 13.07 13.89
CA ALA A 493 -1.84 11.82 14.34
C ALA A 493 -2.28 11.46 15.76
N ARG A 494 -2.21 12.43 16.68
CA ARG A 494 -2.65 12.30 18.07
C ARG A 494 -4.10 11.85 18.18
N LEU A 495 -5.01 12.47 17.44
CA LEU A 495 -6.43 12.10 17.46
C LEU A 495 -6.66 10.71 16.86
N ALA A 496 -5.98 10.36 15.76
CA ALA A 496 -6.07 9.02 15.19
C ALA A 496 -5.60 7.94 16.17
N TYR A 497 -4.46 8.15 16.85
CA TYR A 497 -4.02 7.26 17.92
C TYR A 497 -5.04 7.16 19.05
N ALA A 498 -5.66 8.28 19.43
CA ALA A 498 -6.69 8.31 20.46
C ALA A 498 -7.95 7.53 20.12
N LEU A 499 -8.27 7.42 18.84
CA LEU A 499 -9.39 6.64 18.32
C LEU A 499 -9.03 5.15 18.12
N GLY A 500 -7.80 4.74 18.46
CA GLY A 500 -7.30 3.39 18.25
C GLY A 500 -6.83 3.12 16.81
N GLU A 501 -6.80 4.14 15.95
CA GLU A 501 -6.43 4.04 14.54
C GLU A 501 -4.92 4.21 14.34
N ALA A 502 -4.15 3.23 14.82
CA ALA A 502 -2.69 3.25 14.77
C ALA A 502 -2.13 3.44 13.34
N SER A 503 -2.81 2.89 12.33
CA SER A 503 -2.40 3.04 10.93
C SER A 503 -2.55 4.48 10.42
N LEU A 504 -3.69 5.11 10.70
CA LEU A 504 -3.91 6.51 10.33
C LEU A 504 -2.96 7.44 11.10
N GLY A 505 -2.78 7.21 12.40
CA GLY A 505 -1.86 8.01 13.21
C GLY A 505 -0.42 7.92 12.69
N THR A 506 0.04 6.72 12.32
CA THR A 506 1.38 6.54 11.73
C THR A 506 1.52 7.30 10.41
N ARG A 507 0.49 7.26 9.55
CA ARG A 507 0.50 7.99 8.26
C ARG A 507 0.51 9.51 8.45
N PHE A 508 -0.24 10.03 9.41
CA PHE A 508 -0.22 11.45 9.74
C PHE A 508 1.14 11.88 10.31
N ALA A 509 1.76 11.07 11.16
CA ALA A 509 3.11 11.34 11.65
C ALA A 509 4.18 11.30 10.54
N GLU A 510 4.06 10.38 9.57
CA GLU A 510 4.92 10.35 8.38
C GLU A 510 4.77 11.61 7.50
N ARG A 511 3.54 12.15 7.41
CA ARG A 511 3.29 13.45 6.76
C ARG A 511 3.89 14.60 7.54
N ALA A 512 3.67 14.64 8.85
CA ALA A 512 4.28 15.64 9.72
C ALA A 512 5.81 15.67 9.55
N PHE A 513 6.45 14.51 9.45
CA PHE A 513 7.89 14.42 9.21
C PHE A 513 8.29 14.98 7.84
N SER A 514 7.47 14.74 6.81
CA SER A 514 7.71 15.22 5.45
C SER A 514 7.54 16.74 5.32
N GLU A 515 6.59 17.32 6.04
CA GLU A 515 6.33 18.77 6.08
C GLU A 515 7.26 19.52 7.04
N ALA A 516 7.98 18.81 7.92
CA ALA A 516 8.90 19.44 8.86
C ALA A 516 10.13 20.02 8.13
N SER A 517 10.38 21.32 8.32
CA SER A 517 11.47 22.04 7.68
C SER A 517 12.71 22.07 8.56
N GLY A 518 13.79 21.45 8.08
CA GLY A 518 15.09 21.42 8.76
C GLY A 518 15.24 20.30 9.79
N ASP A 519 16.49 19.98 10.13
CA ASP A 519 16.81 18.77 10.88
C ASP A 519 16.24 18.76 12.30
N SER A 520 16.25 19.90 13.00
CA SER A 520 15.70 20.01 14.37
C SER A 520 14.19 19.73 14.39
N ALA A 521 13.43 20.34 13.47
CA ALA A 521 12.00 20.11 13.35
C ALA A 521 11.70 18.65 12.98
N GLN A 522 12.43 18.08 12.02
CA GLN A 522 12.27 16.67 11.65
C GLN A 522 12.54 15.74 12.83
N TRP A 523 13.65 15.94 13.55
CA TRP A 523 13.97 15.19 14.76
C TRP A 523 12.87 15.24 15.79
N SER A 524 12.19 16.38 15.91
CA SER A 524 11.14 16.56 16.91
C SER A 524 9.82 15.83 16.63
N VAL A 525 9.63 15.45 15.37
CA VAL A 525 8.46 14.67 14.90
C VAL A 525 8.73 13.17 14.94
N VAL A 526 9.99 12.75 14.77
CA VAL A 526 10.39 11.33 14.63
C VAL A 526 9.69 10.40 15.62
N PRO A 527 9.61 10.67 16.94
CA PRO A 527 8.98 9.73 17.87
C PRO A 527 7.54 9.36 17.50
N TRP A 528 6.76 10.33 16.98
CA TRP A 528 5.36 10.13 16.60
C TRP A 528 5.16 9.10 15.48
N ALA A 529 6.19 8.84 14.65
CA ALA A 529 6.13 7.87 13.56
C ALA A 529 6.43 6.43 13.99
N TYR A 530 6.76 6.21 15.28
CA TYR A 530 7.10 4.90 15.84
C TYR A 530 6.28 4.62 17.11
N PRO A 531 4.93 4.58 17.02
CA PRO A 531 4.10 4.24 18.17
C PRO A 531 4.33 2.79 18.61
N PRO A 532 4.33 2.48 19.92
CA PRO A 532 4.35 1.12 20.45
C PRO A 532 2.95 0.49 20.34
N ALA A 533 2.34 0.53 19.15
CA ALA A 533 1.02 -0.03 18.91
C ALA A 533 1.02 -1.55 19.15
N PHE A 534 -0.08 -2.08 19.68
CA PHE A 534 -0.22 -3.51 20.02
C PHE A 534 0.88 -4.03 20.97
N GLU A 535 1.32 -3.20 21.93
CA GLU A 535 2.39 -3.53 22.87
C GLU A 535 2.17 -4.86 23.60
N ARG A 536 0.93 -5.14 24.04
CA ARG A 536 0.58 -6.40 24.70
C ARG A 536 0.86 -7.59 23.78
N GLU A 537 0.42 -7.53 22.53
CA GLU A 537 0.60 -8.59 21.55
C GLU A 537 2.07 -8.77 21.17
N VAL A 538 2.81 -7.67 21.01
CA VAL A 538 4.25 -7.70 20.68
C VAL A 538 5.08 -8.23 21.85
N THR A 539 4.75 -7.85 23.08
CA THR A 539 5.42 -8.35 24.30
C THR A 539 5.14 -9.83 24.50
N ALA A 540 3.89 -10.26 24.32
CA ALA A 540 3.54 -11.68 24.36
C ALA A 540 4.29 -12.52 23.30
N ALA A 541 4.64 -11.91 22.15
CA ALA A 541 5.39 -12.59 21.10
C ALA A 541 6.90 -12.71 21.40
N GLU A 542 7.45 -11.95 22.36
CA GLU A 542 8.87 -12.02 22.74
C GLU A 542 9.27 -13.43 23.23
N THR A 543 8.35 -14.15 23.87
CA THR A 543 8.56 -15.53 24.33
C THR A 543 8.85 -16.52 23.21
N LEU A 544 8.66 -16.12 21.94
CA LEU A 544 8.99 -16.90 20.76
C LEU A 544 10.45 -16.73 20.30
N GLY A 545 11.26 -15.95 21.04
CA GLY A 545 12.67 -15.72 20.74
C GLY A 545 12.92 -14.63 19.69
N VAL A 546 11.95 -13.74 19.47
CA VAL A 546 12.08 -12.60 18.55
C VAL A 546 12.13 -11.31 19.37
N GLU A 547 13.14 -10.49 19.11
CA GLU A 547 13.29 -9.16 19.71
C GLU A 547 12.03 -8.28 19.47
N ARG A 548 11.47 -7.68 20.53
CA ARG A 548 10.27 -6.82 20.43
C ARG A 548 10.40 -5.71 19.39
N ALA A 549 11.54 -5.02 19.36
CA ALA A 549 11.80 -3.95 18.40
C ALA A 549 11.73 -4.44 16.94
N LEU A 550 12.12 -5.70 16.71
CA LEU A 550 12.07 -6.32 15.38
C LEU A 550 10.64 -6.76 15.03
N THR A 551 9.87 -7.25 16.00
CA THR A 551 8.43 -7.56 15.81
C THR A 551 7.63 -6.30 15.49
N TRP A 552 7.83 -5.18 16.21
CA TRP A 552 7.19 -3.90 15.87
C TRP A 552 7.62 -3.40 14.49
N ALA A 553 8.92 -3.47 14.17
CA ALA A 553 9.43 -3.08 12.86
C ALA A 553 8.79 -3.89 11.72
N LEU A 554 8.62 -5.20 11.91
CA LEU A 554 7.95 -6.10 10.98
C LEU A 554 6.48 -5.72 10.81
N VAL A 555 5.70 -5.62 11.89
CA VAL A 555 4.27 -5.27 11.83
C VAL A 555 4.06 -3.88 11.20
N ARG A 556 4.93 -2.91 11.52
CA ARG A 556 4.89 -1.60 10.88
C ARG A 556 5.09 -1.70 9.37
N GLN A 557 6.10 -2.43 8.93
CA GLN A 557 6.39 -2.58 7.50
C GLN A 557 5.29 -3.35 6.76
N GLU A 558 4.69 -4.35 7.40
CA GLU A 558 3.69 -5.21 6.79
C GLU A 558 2.33 -4.53 6.62
N SER A 559 1.79 -3.92 7.67
CA SER A 559 0.43 -3.36 7.65
C SER A 559 0.33 -1.90 8.04
N ARG A 560 1.44 -1.30 8.52
CA ARG A 560 1.40 -0.07 9.32
C ARG A 560 0.34 -0.17 10.41
N PHE A 561 0.32 -1.28 11.14
CA PHE A 561 -0.60 -1.50 12.26
C PHE A 561 -2.09 -1.57 11.90
N GLU A 562 -2.46 -1.89 10.65
CA GLU A 562 -3.85 -2.11 10.23
C GLU A 562 -4.26 -3.58 10.44
N PRO A 563 -5.13 -3.92 11.42
CA PRO A 563 -5.51 -5.30 11.70
C PRO A 563 -6.29 -5.98 10.59
N LYS A 564 -7.01 -5.22 9.76
CA LYS A 564 -7.83 -5.74 8.66
C LYS A 564 -7.11 -5.67 7.31
N ALA A 565 -5.79 -5.45 7.30
CA ALA A 565 -5.01 -5.33 6.07
C ALA A 565 -5.07 -6.62 5.25
N ARG A 566 -5.39 -6.49 3.96
CA ARG A 566 -5.33 -7.58 2.98
C ARG A 566 -4.50 -7.11 1.79
N SER A 567 -3.40 -7.81 1.48
CA SER A 567 -2.62 -7.53 0.27
C SER A 567 -3.30 -8.06 -0.99
N THR A 568 -2.82 -7.61 -2.16
CA THR A 568 -3.23 -8.14 -3.47
C THR A 568 -2.87 -9.61 -3.69
N SER A 569 -2.06 -10.20 -2.80
CA SER A 569 -1.69 -11.62 -2.83
C SER A 569 -2.34 -12.43 -1.70
N ASP A 570 -3.40 -11.88 -1.10
CA ASP A 570 -4.14 -12.44 0.04
C ASP A 570 -3.26 -12.74 1.27
N ALA A 571 -2.32 -11.83 1.53
CA ALA A 571 -1.62 -11.76 2.82
C ALA A 571 -2.48 -10.97 3.81
N LEU A 572 -2.61 -11.44 5.06
CA LEU A 572 -3.67 -11.01 5.97
C LEU A 572 -3.14 -10.50 7.31
N GLY A 573 -3.78 -9.43 7.80
CA GLY A 573 -3.62 -8.89 9.15
C GLY A 573 -2.33 -8.13 9.40
N LEU A 574 -2.02 -7.93 10.69
CA LEU A 574 -0.87 -7.16 11.16
C LEU A 574 0.46 -7.67 10.64
N ALA A 575 0.63 -9.00 10.56
CA ALA A 575 1.87 -9.62 10.10
C ALA A 575 1.85 -10.06 8.63
N GLN A 576 0.77 -9.75 7.89
CA GLN A 576 0.58 -10.09 6.47
C GLN A 576 0.97 -11.54 6.14
N LEU A 577 0.34 -12.51 6.82
CA LEU A 577 0.55 -13.93 6.51
C LEU A 577 -0.46 -14.43 5.49
N LYS A 578 -0.01 -15.27 4.56
CA LYS A 578 -0.90 -16.08 3.72
C LYS A 578 -1.44 -17.25 4.54
N LEU A 579 -2.68 -17.69 4.26
CA LEU A 579 -3.29 -18.83 4.96
C LEU A 579 -2.43 -20.10 4.91
N ALA A 580 -1.79 -20.39 3.78
CA ALA A 580 -0.90 -21.55 3.64
C ALA A 580 0.28 -21.47 4.63
N THR A 581 0.97 -20.32 4.67
CA THR A 581 2.08 -20.05 5.59
C THR A 581 1.62 -20.12 7.04
N ALA A 582 0.47 -19.52 7.35
CA ALA A 582 -0.09 -19.56 8.70
C ALA A 582 -0.53 -20.99 9.10
N GLY A 583 -0.94 -21.82 8.15
CA GLY A 583 -1.19 -23.25 8.36
C GLY A 583 0.08 -24.04 8.70
N ASP A 584 1.22 -23.70 8.08
CA ASP A 584 2.51 -24.29 8.44
C ASP A 584 2.95 -23.91 9.86
N VAL A 585 2.72 -22.65 10.23
CA VAL A 585 2.94 -22.15 11.59
C VAL A 585 2.04 -22.85 12.60
N ALA A 586 0.74 -22.98 12.32
CA ALA A 586 -0.22 -23.70 13.17
C ALA A 586 0.24 -25.13 13.42
N ARG A 587 0.72 -25.82 12.37
CA ARG A 587 1.24 -27.19 12.49
C ARG A 587 2.46 -27.26 13.41
N ALA A 588 3.38 -26.31 13.29
CA ALA A 588 4.54 -26.19 14.17
C ALA A 588 4.16 -25.88 15.63
N LEU A 589 3.02 -25.23 15.85
CA LEU A 589 2.45 -24.92 17.16
C LEU A 589 1.46 -25.98 17.67
N ARG A 590 1.16 -27.02 16.87
CA ARG A 590 0.13 -28.05 17.14
C ARG A 590 -1.28 -27.48 17.32
N GLU A 591 -1.62 -26.48 16.51
CA GLU A 591 -2.92 -25.82 16.49
C GLU A 591 -3.72 -26.16 15.23
N ARG A 592 -5.02 -25.81 15.24
CA ARG A 592 -5.88 -25.91 14.05
C ARG A 592 -5.46 -24.89 13.00
N ALA A 593 -5.70 -25.21 11.73
CA ALA A 593 -5.43 -24.28 10.64
C ALA A 593 -6.21 -22.97 10.83
N PRO A 594 -5.56 -21.80 10.69
CA PRO A 594 -6.21 -20.51 10.89
C PRO A 594 -7.10 -20.14 9.71
N THR A 595 -8.07 -19.28 9.99
CA THR A 595 -8.97 -18.65 9.00
C THR A 595 -8.59 -17.19 8.77
N ASP A 596 -9.21 -16.53 7.78
CA ASP A 596 -9.08 -15.08 7.59
C ASP A 596 -9.41 -14.30 8.86
N SER A 597 -10.52 -14.64 9.52
CA SER A 597 -10.93 -14.01 10.78
C SER A 597 -9.91 -14.18 11.90
N THR A 598 -9.23 -15.34 11.94
CA THR A 598 -8.13 -15.57 12.89
C THR A 598 -6.99 -14.59 12.62
N LEU A 599 -6.57 -14.43 11.36
CA LEU A 599 -5.44 -13.58 10.99
C LEU A 599 -5.74 -12.07 11.06
N PHE A 600 -7.02 -11.67 10.97
CA PHE A 600 -7.45 -10.29 11.23
C PHE A 600 -7.56 -9.95 12.72
N THR A 601 -7.41 -10.93 13.61
CA THR A 601 -7.38 -10.68 15.05
C THR A 601 -5.94 -10.35 15.47
N PRO A 602 -5.68 -9.20 16.15
CA PRO A 602 -4.32 -8.74 16.45
C PRO A 602 -3.42 -9.78 17.14
N GLY A 603 -3.88 -10.39 18.23
CA GLY A 603 -3.10 -11.36 19.00
C GLY A 603 -2.62 -12.56 18.16
N PRO A 604 -3.52 -13.33 17.53
CA PRO A 604 -3.13 -14.40 16.62
C PRO A 604 -2.27 -13.91 15.46
N SER A 605 -2.58 -12.77 14.84
CA SER A 605 -1.80 -12.22 13.72
C SER A 605 -0.32 -12.01 14.08
N VAL A 606 -0.07 -11.29 15.18
CA VAL A 606 1.29 -11.00 15.67
C VAL A 606 2.00 -12.28 16.11
N ARG A 607 1.31 -13.17 16.84
CA ARG A 607 1.91 -14.42 17.33
C ARG A 607 2.32 -15.36 16.19
N TYR A 608 1.47 -15.53 15.19
CA TYR A 608 1.78 -16.36 14.03
C TYR A 608 2.90 -15.74 13.20
N GLY A 609 2.87 -14.42 13.00
CA GLY A 609 3.93 -13.68 12.31
C GLY A 609 5.29 -13.83 13.00
N ALA A 610 5.34 -13.56 14.30
CA ALA A 610 6.56 -13.71 15.10
C ALA A 610 7.06 -15.16 15.10
N LYS A 611 6.16 -16.16 15.20
CA LYS A 611 6.57 -17.57 15.12
C LYS A 611 7.15 -17.92 13.76
N TYR A 612 6.52 -17.47 12.66
CA TYR A 612 7.06 -17.70 11.32
C TYR A 612 8.43 -17.05 11.15
N PHE A 613 8.59 -15.82 11.65
CA PHE A 613 9.88 -15.13 11.62
C PHE A 613 10.94 -15.84 12.47
N ALA A 614 10.60 -16.36 13.65
CA ALA A 614 11.49 -17.19 14.47
C ALA A 614 11.95 -18.46 13.73
N MET A 615 11.06 -19.10 12.97
CA MET A 615 11.42 -20.24 12.11
C MET A 615 12.41 -19.82 11.01
N MET A 616 12.27 -18.62 10.45
CA MET A 616 13.23 -18.09 9.46
C MET A 616 14.58 -17.78 10.10
N LEU A 617 14.60 -17.15 11.29
CA LEU A 617 15.84 -16.93 12.04
C LEU A 617 16.57 -18.26 12.31
N ALA A 618 15.86 -19.29 12.78
CA ALA A 618 16.45 -20.61 13.00
C ALA A 618 17.00 -21.23 11.71
N ARG A 619 16.29 -21.10 10.58
CA ARG A 619 16.73 -21.62 9.27
C ARG A 619 17.95 -20.90 8.71
N PHE A 620 18.11 -19.61 9.00
CA PHE A 620 19.16 -18.76 8.43
C PHE A 620 20.18 -18.29 9.47
N ALA A 621 20.55 -19.19 10.39
CA ALA A 621 21.63 -19.03 11.37
C ALA A 621 21.52 -17.75 12.23
N GLY A 622 20.30 -17.31 12.53
CA GLY A 622 20.03 -16.17 13.38
C GLY A 622 20.23 -14.80 12.73
N SER A 623 20.59 -14.70 11.44
CA SER A 623 20.77 -13.40 10.76
C SER A 623 19.41 -12.75 10.48
N PRO A 624 19.09 -11.59 11.09
CA PRO A 624 17.80 -10.94 10.87
C PRO A 624 17.57 -10.48 9.42
N PRO A 625 18.52 -9.83 8.72
CA PRO A 625 18.31 -9.45 7.32
C PRO A 625 18.00 -10.63 6.40
N VAL A 626 18.70 -11.75 6.56
CA VAL A 626 18.45 -12.96 5.76
C VAL A 626 17.08 -13.55 6.08
N ALA A 627 16.72 -13.64 7.36
CA ALA A 627 15.40 -14.10 7.78
C ALA A 627 14.26 -13.20 7.26
N LEU A 628 14.46 -11.88 7.20
CA LEU A 628 13.47 -10.93 6.68
C LEU A 628 13.25 -11.08 5.17
N VAL A 629 14.34 -11.25 4.40
CA VAL A 629 14.24 -11.56 2.97
C VAL A 629 13.50 -12.89 2.76
N ALA A 630 13.78 -13.91 3.58
CA ALA A 630 13.07 -15.19 3.51
C ALA A 630 11.60 -15.09 3.92
N TYR A 631 11.28 -14.27 4.92
CA TYR A 631 9.91 -14.00 5.34
C TYR A 631 9.09 -13.41 4.20
N ASN A 632 9.65 -12.40 3.51
CA ASN A 632 9.00 -11.67 2.43
C ASN A 632 8.93 -12.44 1.10
N ALA A 633 10.06 -12.99 0.64
CA ALA A 633 10.17 -13.65 -0.66
C ALA A 633 9.86 -15.16 -0.62
N GLY A 634 9.77 -15.73 0.58
CA GLY A 634 9.75 -17.16 0.81
C GLY A 634 11.18 -17.74 0.91
N PRO A 635 11.38 -18.78 1.72
CA PRO A 635 12.72 -19.30 2.02
C PRO A 635 13.41 -19.98 0.84
N ASN A 636 12.65 -20.45 -0.15
CA ASN A 636 13.19 -21.07 -1.37
C ASN A 636 13.63 -20.04 -2.41
N ALA A 637 13.20 -18.78 -2.27
CA ALA A 637 13.65 -17.70 -3.14
C ALA A 637 15.05 -17.19 -2.75
N MET A 638 15.56 -17.55 -1.57
CA MET A 638 16.83 -17.06 -1.06
C MET A 638 18.00 -17.39 -2.01
N ARG A 639 18.88 -16.40 -2.24
CA ARG A 639 20.15 -16.64 -2.95
C ARG A 639 20.96 -17.72 -2.23
N LYS A 640 21.63 -18.61 -2.98
CA LYS A 640 22.31 -19.79 -2.40
C LYS A 640 23.56 -19.44 -1.60
N ASP A 641 24.22 -18.34 -1.96
CA ASP A 641 25.49 -17.86 -1.42
C ASP A 641 25.31 -16.75 -0.36
N TRP A 642 24.14 -16.68 0.29
CA TRP A 642 23.86 -15.67 1.31
C TRP A 642 24.91 -15.65 2.45
N ARG A 643 25.50 -16.80 2.80
CA ARG A 643 26.58 -16.90 3.81
C ARG A 643 27.85 -16.19 3.35
N GLU A 644 28.27 -16.44 2.12
CA GLU A 644 29.45 -15.80 1.52
C GLU A 644 29.28 -14.29 1.46
N VAL A 645 28.07 -13.81 1.13
CA VAL A 645 27.77 -12.37 1.17
C VAL A 645 27.90 -11.80 2.59
N LEU A 646 27.36 -12.49 3.60
CA LEU A 646 27.52 -12.06 5.00
C LEU A 646 28.99 -12.05 5.44
N GLU A 647 29.78 -13.07 5.06
CA GLU A 647 31.20 -13.12 5.38
C GLU A 647 31.99 -11.95 4.76
N ARG A 648 31.56 -11.48 3.57
CA ARG A 648 32.25 -10.40 2.83
C ARG A 648 31.91 -8.99 3.29
N GLY A 649 30.73 -8.76 3.85
CA GLY A 649 30.33 -7.40 4.26
C GLY A 649 29.17 -7.32 5.24
N GLY A 650 28.86 -8.42 5.92
CA GLY A 650 27.86 -8.50 6.97
C GLY A 650 26.44 -8.19 6.51
N ASP A 651 25.61 -7.87 7.50
CA ASP A 651 24.19 -7.54 7.33
C ASP A 651 23.97 -6.38 6.35
N ALA A 652 24.87 -5.38 6.35
CA ALA A 652 24.76 -4.24 5.45
C ALA A 652 24.91 -4.65 3.98
N LEU A 653 25.91 -5.48 3.66
CA LEU A 653 26.11 -5.94 2.28
C LEU A 653 24.95 -6.83 1.84
N PHE A 654 24.45 -7.69 2.73
CA PHE A 654 23.30 -8.53 2.41
C PHE A 654 22.05 -7.69 2.12
N CYS A 655 21.80 -6.62 2.88
CA CYS A 655 20.71 -5.68 2.58
C CYS A 655 20.85 -5.00 1.20
N GLU A 656 22.07 -4.81 0.68
CA GLU A 656 22.28 -4.31 -0.69
C GLU A 656 22.16 -5.36 -1.78
N LEU A 657 22.56 -6.59 -1.46
CA LEU A 657 22.70 -7.68 -2.42
C LEU A 657 21.63 -8.77 -2.25
N GLY A 658 20.58 -8.52 -1.47
CA GLY A 658 19.51 -9.47 -1.22
C GLY A 658 18.89 -10.03 -2.52
N THR A 659 18.11 -11.10 -2.40
CA THR A 659 17.57 -11.89 -3.52
C THR A 659 16.99 -11.10 -4.70
N ASN A 660 16.35 -9.97 -4.44
CA ASN A 660 15.85 -9.02 -5.44
C ASN A 660 15.69 -7.63 -4.80
N ALA A 661 15.41 -6.61 -5.61
CA ALA A 661 15.28 -5.22 -5.16
C ALA A 661 14.17 -5.01 -4.10
N ASP A 662 13.01 -5.64 -4.26
CA ASP A 662 11.89 -5.48 -3.31
C ASP A 662 12.25 -6.04 -1.92
N SER A 663 12.90 -7.21 -1.89
CA SER A 663 13.33 -7.83 -0.64
C SER A 663 14.52 -7.09 0.00
N GLN A 664 15.41 -6.48 -0.81
CA GLN A 664 16.45 -5.56 -0.33
C GLN A 664 15.82 -4.38 0.42
N ASP A 665 14.85 -3.69 -0.22
CA ASP A 665 14.13 -2.58 0.40
C ASP A 665 13.39 -2.99 1.68
N TYR A 666 12.74 -4.15 1.66
CA TYR A 666 12.04 -4.70 2.82
C TYR A 666 12.98 -4.88 4.02
N ALA A 667 14.12 -5.55 3.83
CA ALA A 667 15.11 -5.77 4.88
C ALA A 667 15.73 -4.45 5.37
N ARG A 668 16.05 -3.53 4.46
CA ARG A 668 16.59 -2.19 4.78
C ARG A 668 15.63 -1.38 5.66
N ARG A 669 14.35 -1.34 5.30
CA ARG A 669 13.32 -0.59 6.05
C ARG A 669 13.15 -1.14 7.46
N ILE A 670 12.99 -2.46 7.59
CA ILE A 670 12.81 -3.10 8.90
C ILE A 670 14.05 -2.95 9.77
N THR A 671 15.25 -3.03 9.20
CA THR A 671 16.50 -2.78 9.94
C THR A 671 16.52 -1.36 10.51
N GLY A 672 16.14 -0.36 9.69
CA GLY A 672 15.98 1.02 10.16
C GLY A 672 14.92 1.16 11.26
N PHE A 673 13.74 0.58 11.05
CA PHE A 673 12.65 0.62 12.03
C PHE A 673 13.01 -0.07 13.34
N ARG A 674 13.74 -1.19 13.31
CA ARG A 674 14.21 -1.89 14.49
C ARG A 674 15.07 -0.98 15.36
N GLN A 675 15.99 -0.22 14.77
CA GLN A 675 16.80 0.73 15.53
C GLN A 675 15.92 1.81 16.17
N ALA A 676 14.94 2.35 15.45
CA ALA A 676 14.02 3.33 16.03
C ALA A 676 13.24 2.76 17.22
N TYR A 677 12.70 1.55 17.10
CA TYR A 677 11.98 0.90 18.19
C TYR A 677 12.90 0.52 19.36
N ARG A 678 14.21 0.29 19.15
CA ARG A 678 15.15 0.15 20.27
C ARG A 678 15.31 1.42 21.10
N VAL A 679 15.04 2.58 20.50
CA VAL A 679 15.11 3.91 21.13
C VAL A 679 13.77 4.34 21.73
N PHE A 680 12.66 4.10 21.02
CA PHE A 680 11.34 4.64 21.40
C PHE A 680 10.36 3.63 22.01
N ALA A 681 10.64 2.32 21.94
CA ALA A 681 9.75 1.36 22.55
C ALA A 681 9.94 1.29 24.08
N PRO A 682 8.87 1.03 24.83
CA PRO A 682 8.95 0.79 26.27
C PRO A 682 9.91 -0.36 26.56
N ARG A 683 11.00 -0.08 27.27
CA ARG A 683 11.78 -1.11 27.95
C ARG A 683 11.11 -1.29 29.31
N GLU A 684 10.79 -2.52 29.67
CA GLU A 684 10.52 -2.80 31.08
C GLU A 684 11.76 -2.38 31.83
N ASP A 685 11.61 -1.45 32.77
CA ASP A 685 12.63 -1.22 33.77
C ASP A 685 12.74 -2.54 34.54
N ARG A 686 13.87 -3.23 34.32
CA ARG A 686 14.17 -4.52 34.96
C ARG A 686 14.46 -4.34 36.43
#